data_AF-A0A349Y845-F1
#
_entry.id   AF-A0A349Y845-F1
#
_cell.length_a   1.000
_cell.length_b   1.000
_cell.length_c   1.000
_cell.angle_alpha   90.00
_cell.angle_beta   90.00
_cell.angle_gamma   90.00
#
_symmetry.space_group_name_H-M   'P 1'
#
loop_
_entity.id
_entity.type
_entity.pdbx_description
1 polymer ?
#
loop_
_entity_poly.entity_id
_entity_poly.type
_entity_poly.pdbx_seq_one_letter_code
_entity_poly.pdbx_strand_id
1 'polypeptide(L)'
;MPISDLAAPARVPDALVPLVDRALARLALSLTDAGHWPPSAPVLETLRALAVTSDFAIDTLCRQPALLSHLTQEGCPPLPLPALDPLQPSEWQQRLRRYRTAASTRLIWRDLTAQDDVPATLAGATRLAEACLQLALSALEQEFTGRHGVVRAADGSAQQLVVFGLGKLGGGELNFSSDVDLVYAYPQGGESDGARPLAAEEYFARLGQRLARLLDDTTVDGFSHRVDLRLRPFGNAGRVALSFAGMDQYFQREGRDWERYAWLKARAVAGDIAAGEAWLQTLRPFVYRRYLDFTALDGLREMKAAITAEVSRREMHDDIKRGPGGIREIEFLAQALQLIRGGREAPLRERRLLHALPALVASGQMAEQDGADLLHAYGFLRRLENRLQMLRDAQTHALPTDTTDRLRIASGLGYEDWDALVAALDVQRERVSTEFAALLAPRRGQAAPDALASYWRGLPDNGSAEVLAEAGFFDAGSADQSLRDFAQSSGVKSLSDAARARLDRVLPALLHAATRSPQPDAALKRVLGLLQAILRRTSYLALLDEQPSALARLVDVLARSALLAERLAAYPLLLDELLDVRVSGPMPDAAGMQAECAVALTIEDPEAALRLLNETRLALSFRMAMATLDGRQRAVDTTRQLAELAQAVVVTVLALVQTDMQRQHGGIPGGRFAIIGYGSLGGLELGFGSDLDLVFLHDHPADQDSSDGPRPLDPGRWYARLAQKVMAMLGAVTAAGRLYDIDVRLRPDGGKGALVSSLASYTEYQRERAWTWEHQALVRARAIAGDDSLLADFERVRAQTLARPRDNAVLYSDVLKMRARMRAELDRSDAARLDLKQGAGGIVDLEFLLQTGVLDSAVTHPQVVQPRDTPSLIDALADIAWLPGGTRAGLHEAHAALLDVGLACTLDRRPRLAPPTPALEAARAMITAASDAAGLPFQQQIDVVS
;
A
#
# COMPACT_ATOMS: atom_id res chain seq x y z
N MET A 1 -7.60 -5.07 38.47
CA MET A 1 -7.05 -6.42 38.72
C MET A 1 -6.80 -7.08 37.37
N PRO A 2 -5.71 -7.84 37.17
CA PRO A 2 -5.57 -8.64 35.97
C PRO A 2 -6.69 -9.70 35.94
N ILE A 3 -7.28 -9.90 34.76
CA ILE A 3 -8.41 -10.84 34.55
C ILE A 3 -8.04 -12.29 34.92
N SER A 4 -6.74 -12.60 35.03
CA SER A 4 -6.19 -13.90 35.44
C SER A 4 -6.45 -14.28 36.90
N ASP A 5 -6.88 -13.34 37.76
CA ASP A 5 -6.87 -13.55 39.22
C ASP A 5 -8.26 -13.84 39.84
N LEU A 6 -9.31 -14.00 39.03
CA LEU A 6 -10.64 -14.38 39.55
C LEU A 6 -10.80 -15.91 39.53
N ALA A 7 -10.57 -16.51 40.70
CA ALA A 7 -10.66 -17.93 40.99
C ALA A 7 -12.05 -18.54 40.72
N ALA A 8 -12.10 -19.88 40.61
CA ALA A 8 -13.32 -20.69 40.55
C ALA A 8 -14.33 -20.28 41.66
N PRO A 9 -15.65 -20.36 41.40
CA PRO A 9 -16.64 -19.79 42.29
C PRO A 9 -16.46 -20.28 43.73
N ALA A 10 -16.37 -19.31 44.63
CA ALA A 10 -16.73 -19.48 46.02
C ALA A 10 -18.08 -20.21 46.11
N ARG A 11 -18.23 -21.07 47.12
CA ARG A 11 -19.45 -21.78 47.56
C ARG A 11 -20.73 -21.32 46.83
N VAL A 12 -21.40 -22.24 46.13
CA VAL A 12 -22.67 -21.99 45.40
C VAL A 12 -23.61 -21.13 46.28
N PRO A 13 -24.06 -19.95 45.81
CA PRO A 13 -24.96 -19.10 46.58
C PRO A 13 -26.19 -19.86 47.06
N ASP A 14 -26.63 -19.62 48.30
CA ASP A 14 -27.75 -20.36 48.90
C ASP A 14 -29.02 -20.32 48.04
N ALA A 15 -29.26 -19.19 47.36
CA ALA A 15 -30.39 -19.02 46.44
C ALA A 15 -30.34 -19.93 45.20
N LEU A 16 -29.16 -20.42 44.80
CA LEU A 16 -28.97 -21.32 43.65
C LEU A 16 -28.93 -22.80 44.04
N VAL A 17 -28.83 -23.14 45.33
CA VAL A 17 -28.79 -24.53 45.81
C VAL A 17 -29.98 -25.37 45.28
N PRO A 18 -31.24 -24.91 45.33
CA PRO A 18 -32.36 -25.68 44.79
C PRO A 18 -32.27 -25.95 43.28
N LEU A 19 -31.66 -25.04 42.52
CA LEU A 19 -31.43 -25.22 41.08
C LEU A 19 -30.37 -26.30 40.84
N VAL A 20 -29.26 -26.24 41.58
CA VAL A 20 -28.16 -27.20 41.49
C VAL A 20 -28.63 -28.60 41.89
N ASP A 21 -29.36 -28.73 43.01
CA ASP A 21 -29.83 -30.02 43.49
C ASP A 21 -30.79 -30.68 42.49
N ARG A 22 -31.68 -29.92 41.84
CA ARG A 22 -32.53 -30.43 40.75
C ARG A 22 -31.73 -30.89 39.54
N ALA A 23 -30.70 -30.14 39.14
CA ALA A 23 -29.84 -30.53 38.03
C ALA A 23 -29.05 -31.82 38.33
N LEU A 24 -28.48 -31.92 39.52
CA LEU A 24 -27.76 -33.12 39.97
C LEU A 24 -28.69 -34.33 40.10
N ALA A 25 -29.92 -34.16 40.58
CA ALA A 25 -30.90 -35.24 40.65
C ALA A 25 -31.26 -35.78 39.25
N ARG A 26 -31.41 -34.89 38.25
CA ARG A 26 -31.62 -35.29 36.85
C ARG A 26 -30.43 -36.07 36.30
N LEU A 27 -29.20 -35.59 36.53
CA LEU A 27 -27.99 -36.29 36.12
C LEU A 27 -27.85 -37.65 36.80
N ALA A 28 -28.16 -37.74 38.09
CA ALA A 28 -28.10 -38.98 38.86
C ALA A 28 -28.93 -40.09 38.20
N LEU A 29 -30.18 -39.77 37.80
CA LEU A 29 -31.07 -40.70 37.12
C LEU A 29 -30.51 -41.19 35.79
N SER A 30 -29.90 -40.31 34.99
CA SER A 30 -29.32 -40.67 33.69
C SER A 30 -27.98 -41.41 33.79
N LEU A 31 -27.19 -41.18 34.85
CA LEU A 31 -25.86 -41.75 35.02
C LEU A 31 -25.88 -43.10 35.77
N THR A 32 -26.93 -43.40 36.56
CA THR A 32 -27.07 -44.72 37.22
C THR A 32 -27.13 -45.88 36.23
N ASP A 33 -27.72 -45.68 35.06
CA ASP A 33 -27.80 -46.70 34.00
C ASP A 33 -26.46 -46.90 33.26
N ALA A 34 -25.51 -45.96 33.40
CA ALA A 34 -24.20 -45.97 32.76
C ALA A 34 -23.03 -46.29 33.72
N GLY A 35 -23.30 -46.39 35.03
CA GLY A 35 -22.37 -46.83 36.08
C GLY A 35 -21.48 -45.72 36.65
N HIS A 36 -21.65 -45.46 37.96
CA HIS A 36 -20.92 -44.56 38.88
C HIS A 36 -21.58 -43.20 39.18
N TRP A 37 -22.59 -43.25 40.06
CA TRP A 37 -23.09 -42.10 40.83
C TRP A 37 -23.08 -42.44 42.34
N PRO A 38 -22.62 -41.55 43.24
CA PRO A 38 -22.01 -40.25 42.95
C PRO A 38 -20.59 -40.39 42.37
N PRO A 39 -20.15 -39.43 41.54
CA PRO A 39 -18.77 -39.37 41.05
C PRO A 39 -17.80 -38.95 42.19
N SER A 40 -16.50 -38.91 41.91
CA SER A 40 -15.51 -38.42 42.87
C SER A 40 -15.81 -36.99 43.32
N ALA A 41 -15.42 -36.62 44.55
CA ALA A 41 -15.71 -35.30 45.11
C ALA A 41 -15.28 -34.13 44.21
N PRO A 42 -14.09 -34.13 43.57
CA PRO A 42 -13.70 -33.06 42.64
C PRO A 42 -14.62 -32.97 41.42
N VAL A 43 -15.08 -34.10 40.88
CA VAL A 43 -16.00 -34.13 39.74
C VAL A 43 -17.38 -33.62 40.15
N LEU A 44 -17.84 -33.97 41.35
CA LEU A 44 -19.13 -33.50 41.87
C LEU A 44 -19.15 -31.98 42.05
N GLU A 45 -18.08 -31.37 42.55
CA GLU A 45 -17.97 -29.91 42.66
C GLU A 45 -17.97 -29.22 41.29
N THR A 46 -17.26 -29.78 40.30
CA THR A 46 -17.33 -29.28 38.92
C THR A 46 -18.75 -29.39 38.34
N LEU A 47 -19.48 -30.47 38.64
CA LEU A 47 -20.88 -30.62 38.21
C LEU A 47 -21.82 -29.61 38.90
N ARG A 48 -21.56 -29.24 40.15
CA ARG A 48 -22.30 -28.14 40.83
C ARG A 48 -22.07 -26.81 40.12
N ALA A 49 -20.82 -26.48 39.81
CA ALA A 49 -20.48 -25.28 39.06
C ALA A 49 -21.06 -25.31 37.63
N LEU A 50 -21.07 -26.47 36.98
CA LEU A 50 -21.67 -26.68 35.67
C LEU A 50 -23.18 -26.42 35.69
N ALA A 51 -23.89 -26.88 36.72
CA ALA A 51 -25.32 -26.65 36.88
C ALA A 51 -25.66 -25.16 37.06
N VAL A 52 -24.83 -24.40 37.79
CA VAL A 52 -24.96 -22.94 37.86
C VAL A 52 -24.75 -22.31 36.49
N THR A 53 -23.78 -22.82 35.73
CA THR A 53 -23.31 -22.19 34.48
C THR A 53 -24.19 -22.48 33.26
N SER A 54 -24.71 -23.71 33.13
CA SER A 54 -25.30 -24.16 31.87
C SER A 54 -26.38 -25.23 32.05
N ASP A 55 -27.62 -24.88 31.74
CA ASP A 55 -28.71 -25.84 31.56
C ASP A 55 -28.43 -26.74 30.35
N PHE A 56 -27.86 -26.17 29.29
CA PHE A 56 -27.51 -26.88 28.06
C PHE A 56 -26.53 -28.03 28.28
N ALA A 57 -25.48 -27.81 29.07
CA ALA A 57 -24.48 -28.85 29.37
C ALA A 57 -25.10 -29.98 30.21
N ILE A 58 -25.92 -29.64 31.21
CA ILE A 58 -26.64 -30.62 32.04
C ILE A 58 -27.56 -31.47 31.15
N ASP A 59 -28.35 -30.84 30.29
CA ASP A 59 -29.26 -31.54 29.38
C ASP A 59 -28.50 -32.44 28.39
N THR A 60 -27.33 -32.01 27.94
CA THR A 60 -26.48 -32.81 27.04
C THR A 60 -25.89 -34.02 27.76
N LEU A 61 -25.44 -33.87 29.01
CA LEU A 61 -24.95 -35.00 29.82
C LEU A 61 -26.07 -36.01 30.14
N CYS A 62 -27.31 -35.55 30.39
CA CYS A 62 -28.45 -36.44 30.55
C CYS A 62 -28.74 -37.26 29.28
N ARG A 63 -28.62 -36.64 28.09
CA ARG A 63 -28.82 -37.34 26.79
C ARG A 63 -27.63 -38.19 26.36
N GLN A 64 -26.42 -37.83 26.79
CA GLN A 64 -25.16 -38.46 26.40
C GLN A 64 -24.32 -38.79 27.65
N PRO A 65 -24.76 -39.73 28.52
CA PRO A 65 -24.15 -39.96 29.83
C PRO A 65 -22.66 -40.36 29.75
N ALA A 66 -22.26 -41.09 28.71
CA ALA A 66 -20.87 -41.49 28.48
C ALA A 66 -19.91 -40.30 28.28
N LEU A 67 -20.43 -39.11 27.95
CA LEU A 67 -19.61 -37.91 27.76
C LEU A 67 -18.93 -37.47 29.07
N LEU A 68 -19.55 -37.72 30.24
CA LEU A 68 -18.97 -37.33 31.53
C LEU A 68 -17.59 -37.96 31.72
N SER A 69 -17.45 -39.26 31.46
CA SER A 69 -16.19 -39.99 31.57
C SER A 69 -15.11 -39.43 30.64
N HIS A 70 -15.49 -38.87 29.49
CA HIS A 70 -14.56 -38.22 28.57
C HIS A 70 -14.12 -36.84 29.08
N LEU A 71 -15.06 -36.04 29.59
CA LEU A 71 -14.77 -34.70 30.12
C LEU A 71 -13.84 -34.74 31.35
N THR A 72 -13.94 -35.79 32.15
CA THR A 72 -13.13 -35.98 33.37
C THR A 72 -11.74 -36.53 33.12
N GLN A 73 -11.39 -36.89 31.86
CA GLN A 73 -10.02 -37.28 31.53
C GLN A 73 -9.06 -36.09 31.70
N GLU A 74 -7.80 -36.40 31.99
CA GLU A 74 -6.75 -35.38 32.14
C GLU A 74 -6.66 -34.51 30.87
N GLY A 75 -6.68 -33.19 31.06
CA GLY A 75 -6.64 -32.22 29.97
C GLY A 75 -7.89 -32.18 29.08
N CYS A 76 -8.96 -32.92 29.41
CA CYS A 76 -10.24 -32.94 28.70
C CYS A 76 -10.04 -33.00 27.17
N PRO A 77 -9.54 -34.13 26.60
CA PRO A 77 -9.06 -34.19 25.23
C PRO A 77 -10.17 -33.95 24.20
N PRO A 78 -9.86 -33.59 22.94
CA PRO A 78 -10.86 -33.45 21.88
C PRO A 78 -11.70 -34.73 21.69
N LEU A 79 -12.97 -34.57 21.33
CA LEU A 79 -13.85 -35.69 21.00
C LEU A 79 -13.50 -36.26 19.62
N PRO A 80 -13.58 -37.58 19.40
CA PRO A 80 -13.39 -38.18 18.09
C PRO A 80 -14.44 -37.66 17.10
N LEU A 81 -14.03 -37.44 15.86
CA LEU A 81 -14.95 -37.02 14.79
C LEU A 81 -15.94 -38.16 14.47
N PRO A 82 -17.23 -37.86 14.28
CA PRO A 82 -18.20 -38.88 13.88
C PRO A 82 -17.98 -39.28 12.43
N ALA A 83 -18.08 -40.58 12.15
CA ALA A 83 -18.16 -41.07 10.77
C ALA A 83 -19.58 -40.84 10.22
N LEU A 84 -19.68 -40.17 9.08
CA LEU A 84 -20.93 -40.02 8.33
C LEU A 84 -20.96 -41.08 7.22
N ASP A 85 -21.48 -42.27 7.54
CA ASP A 85 -21.47 -43.41 6.61
C ASP A 85 -22.30 -43.11 5.35
N PRO A 86 -21.70 -43.15 4.15
CA PRO A 86 -22.38 -43.00 2.86
C PRO A 86 -23.56 -43.95 2.65
N LEU A 87 -23.56 -45.11 3.30
CA LEU A 87 -24.61 -46.11 3.22
C LEU A 87 -25.80 -45.79 4.13
N GLN A 88 -25.65 -44.86 5.08
CA GLN A 88 -26.67 -44.50 6.07
C GLN A 88 -26.90 -42.97 6.15
N PRO A 89 -27.29 -42.30 5.04
CA PRO A 89 -27.46 -40.85 5.01
C PRO A 89 -28.54 -40.31 5.95
N SER A 90 -29.50 -41.15 6.34
CA SER A 90 -30.53 -40.81 7.33
C SER A 90 -29.97 -40.54 8.73
N GLU A 91 -28.78 -41.08 9.07
CA GLU A 91 -28.15 -40.88 10.39
C GLU A 91 -27.27 -39.64 10.47
N TRP A 92 -26.91 -39.02 9.34
CA TRP A 92 -25.93 -37.94 9.30
C TRP A 92 -26.35 -36.75 10.16
N GLN A 93 -27.62 -36.38 10.10
CA GLN A 93 -28.16 -35.26 10.87
C GLN A 93 -27.97 -35.49 12.38
N GLN A 94 -28.37 -36.67 12.87
CA GLN A 94 -28.25 -37.05 14.27
C GLN A 94 -26.78 -37.05 14.73
N ARG A 95 -25.89 -37.69 13.96
CA ARG A 95 -24.46 -37.81 14.32
C ARG A 95 -23.77 -36.45 14.43
N LEU A 96 -24.03 -35.54 13.48
CA LEU A 96 -23.50 -34.17 13.53
C LEU A 96 -24.00 -33.39 14.73
N ARG A 97 -25.31 -33.46 15.03
CA ARG A 97 -25.94 -32.74 16.15
C ARG A 97 -25.44 -33.23 17.51
N ARG A 98 -25.32 -34.56 17.68
CA ARG A 98 -24.75 -35.17 18.89
C ARG A 98 -23.28 -34.81 19.10
N TYR A 99 -22.48 -34.82 18.03
CA TYR A 99 -21.09 -34.38 18.10
C TYR A 99 -20.98 -32.91 18.46
N ARG A 100 -21.73 -32.03 17.79
CA ARG A 100 -21.73 -30.60 18.04
C ARG A 100 -22.10 -30.28 19.49
N THR A 101 -23.20 -30.86 20.00
CA THR A 101 -23.63 -30.62 21.39
C THR A 101 -22.62 -31.16 22.42
N ALA A 102 -22.01 -32.32 22.17
CA ALA A 102 -20.97 -32.87 23.03
C ALA A 102 -19.70 -32.00 23.03
N ALA A 103 -19.26 -31.52 21.87
CA ALA A 103 -18.10 -30.64 21.73
C ALA A 103 -18.35 -29.25 22.34
N SER A 104 -19.55 -28.68 22.18
CA SER A 104 -19.94 -27.45 22.88
C SER A 104 -19.95 -27.64 24.39
N THR A 105 -20.45 -28.78 24.90
CA THR A 105 -20.38 -29.11 26.34
C THR A 105 -18.94 -29.21 26.83
N ARG A 106 -18.04 -29.76 26.00
CA ARG A 106 -16.59 -29.75 26.28
C ARG A 106 -16.01 -28.34 26.37
N LEU A 107 -16.42 -27.40 25.50
CA LEU A 107 -15.97 -26.00 25.60
C LEU A 107 -16.40 -25.37 26.92
N ILE A 108 -17.65 -25.59 27.36
CA ILE A 108 -18.13 -25.13 28.67
C ILE A 108 -17.31 -25.74 29.81
N TRP A 109 -17.03 -27.04 29.74
CA TRP A 109 -16.24 -27.73 30.77
C TRP A 109 -14.83 -27.17 30.90
N ARG A 110 -14.17 -26.89 29.78
CA ARG A 110 -12.80 -26.33 29.76
C ARG A 110 -12.75 -24.88 30.23
N ASP A 111 -13.72 -24.07 29.84
CA ASP A 111 -13.87 -22.70 30.35
C ASP A 111 -14.10 -22.70 31.88
N LEU A 112 -14.98 -23.57 32.39
CA LEU A 112 -15.25 -23.68 33.82
C LEU A 112 -14.09 -24.18 34.67
N THR A 113 -13.30 -25.10 34.13
CA THR A 113 -12.12 -25.65 34.81
C THR A 113 -10.87 -24.81 34.58
N ALA A 114 -11.03 -23.58 34.04
CA ALA A 114 -9.97 -22.64 33.73
C ALA A 114 -8.84 -23.22 32.84
N GLN A 115 -9.18 -24.19 31.98
CA GLN A 115 -8.27 -24.78 31.00
C GLN A 115 -8.23 -23.97 29.69
N ASP A 116 -9.31 -23.27 29.37
CA ASP A 116 -9.40 -22.38 28.22
C ASP A 116 -9.71 -20.96 28.69
N ASP A 117 -8.97 -19.98 28.17
CA ASP A 117 -9.33 -18.57 28.24
C ASP A 117 -10.32 -18.21 27.11
N VAL A 118 -10.68 -16.93 27.02
CA VAL A 118 -11.59 -16.45 25.96
C VAL A 118 -11.03 -16.74 24.56
N PRO A 119 -9.78 -16.36 24.21
CA PRO A 119 -9.17 -16.74 22.93
C PRO A 119 -9.27 -18.24 22.61
N ALA A 120 -8.93 -19.11 23.56
CA ALA A 120 -9.00 -20.56 23.38
C ALA A 120 -10.43 -21.06 23.15
N THR A 121 -11.41 -20.48 23.86
CA THR A 121 -12.84 -20.79 23.69
C THR A 121 -13.35 -20.40 22.32
N LEU A 122 -13.02 -19.18 21.84
CA LEU A 122 -13.41 -18.70 20.51
C LEU A 122 -12.78 -19.55 19.37
N ALA A 123 -11.51 -19.89 19.52
CA ALA A 123 -10.81 -20.76 18.58
C ALA A 123 -11.41 -22.19 18.61
N GLY A 124 -11.80 -22.68 19.79
CA GLY A 124 -12.46 -23.97 19.95
C GLY A 124 -13.83 -24.03 19.28
N ALA A 125 -14.66 -23.01 19.45
CA ALA A 125 -15.96 -22.89 18.78
C ALA A 125 -15.80 -22.79 17.25
N THR A 126 -14.80 -22.05 16.78
CA THR A 126 -14.46 -21.98 15.35
C THR A 126 -14.09 -23.37 14.79
N ARG A 127 -13.15 -24.07 15.43
CA ARG A 127 -12.72 -25.41 14.99
C ARG A 127 -13.89 -26.41 14.97
N LEU A 128 -14.83 -26.29 15.91
CA LEU A 128 -16.03 -27.10 15.93
C LEU A 128 -16.90 -26.86 14.70
N ALA A 129 -17.16 -25.59 14.36
CA ALA A 129 -17.94 -25.23 13.18
C ALA A 129 -17.28 -25.74 11.89
N GLU A 130 -15.96 -25.57 11.76
CA GLU A 130 -15.19 -26.06 10.61
C GLU A 130 -15.20 -27.58 10.48
N ALA A 131 -15.02 -28.31 11.58
CA ALA A 131 -15.09 -29.76 11.59
C ALA A 131 -16.47 -30.25 11.14
N CYS A 132 -17.55 -29.63 11.64
CA CYS A 132 -18.91 -29.94 11.22
C CYS A 132 -19.15 -29.62 9.73
N LEU A 133 -18.66 -28.47 9.24
CA LEU A 133 -18.75 -28.08 7.84
C LEU A 133 -18.02 -29.07 6.94
N GLN A 134 -16.77 -29.42 7.28
CA GLN A 134 -15.96 -30.33 6.49
C GLN A 134 -16.55 -31.75 6.45
N LEU A 135 -16.99 -32.28 7.60
CA LEU A 135 -17.64 -33.60 7.66
C LEU A 135 -18.92 -33.64 6.81
N ALA A 136 -19.77 -32.62 6.95
CA ALA A 136 -21.01 -32.52 6.20
C ALA A 136 -20.77 -32.38 4.69
N LEU A 137 -19.81 -31.54 4.29
CA LEU A 137 -19.46 -31.33 2.89
C LEU A 137 -18.89 -32.62 2.27
N SER A 138 -17.92 -33.27 2.91
CA SER A 138 -17.32 -34.50 2.38
C SER A 138 -18.33 -35.64 2.21
N ALA A 139 -19.27 -35.80 3.15
CA ALA A 139 -20.34 -36.79 3.02
C ALA A 139 -21.27 -36.49 1.83
N LEU A 140 -21.63 -35.22 1.63
CA LEU A 140 -22.46 -34.79 0.51
C LEU A 140 -21.73 -34.88 -0.83
N GLU A 141 -20.45 -34.52 -0.90
CA GLU A 141 -19.63 -34.65 -2.11
C GLU A 141 -19.51 -36.11 -2.56
N GLN A 142 -19.35 -37.05 -1.62
CA GLN A 142 -19.34 -38.47 -1.93
C GLN A 142 -20.68 -38.95 -2.50
N GLU A 143 -21.81 -38.50 -1.93
CA GLU A 143 -23.14 -38.81 -2.47
C GLU A 143 -23.35 -38.22 -3.87
N PHE A 144 -22.94 -36.96 -4.07
CA PHE A 144 -23.07 -36.28 -5.36
C PHE A 144 -22.18 -36.94 -6.42
N THR A 145 -20.95 -37.29 -6.08
CA THR A 145 -20.02 -37.99 -6.97
C THR A 145 -20.61 -39.32 -7.44
N GLY A 146 -21.24 -40.09 -6.53
CA GLY A 146 -21.90 -41.35 -6.89
C GLY A 146 -23.08 -41.20 -7.87
N ARG A 147 -23.76 -40.03 -7.91
CA ARG A 147 -24.94 -39.79 -8.76
C ARG A 147 -24.65 -39.00 -10.04
N HIS A 148 -23.79 -38.00 -9.93
CA HIS A 148 -23.58 -36.96 -10.92
C HIS A 148 -22.12 -36.92 -11.42
N GLY A 149 -21.21 -37.68 -10.82
CA GLY A 149 -19.78 -37.59 -11.07
C GLY A 149 -19.17 -36.32 -10.47
N VAL A 150 -17.99 -35.96 -10.96
CA VAL A 150 -17.23 -34.78 -10.55
C VAL A 150 -17.34 -33.71 -11.63
N VAL A 151 -17.45 -32.44 -11.24
CA VAL A 151 -17.45 -31.32 -12.19
C VAL A 151 -16.07 -31.19 -12.83
N ARG A 152 -16.02 -31.21 -14.16
CA ARG A 152 -14.81 -31.03 -14.97
C ARG A 152 -14.86 -29.69 -15.69
N ALA A 153 -13.80 -28.90 -15.59
CA ALA A 153 -13.62 -27.73 -16.43
C ALA A 153 -13.22 -28.13 -17.87
N ALA A 154 -13.15 -27.17 -18.78
CA ALA A 154 -12.83 -27.41 -20.19
C ALA A 154 -11.43 -28.01 -20.41
N ASP A 155 -10.51 -27.77 -19.48
CA ASP A 155 -9.14 -28.34 -19.46
C ASP A 155 -9.07 -29.74 -18.81
N GLY A 156 -10.21 -30.29 -18.38
CA GLY A 156 -10.32 -31.59 -17.70
C GLY A 156 -10.02 -31.55 -16.20
N SER A 157 -9.67 -30.39 -15.64
CA SER A 157 -9.41 -30.25 -14.20
C SER A 157 -10.70 -30.43 -13.39
N ALA A 158 -10.59 -31.18 -12.30
CA ALA A 158 -11.70 -31.40 -11.38
C ALA A 158 -11.97 -30.12 -10.56
N GLN A 159 -13.23 -29.70 -10.51
CA GLN A 159 -13.68 -28.55 -9.73
C GLN A 159 -14.31 -29.03 -8.43
N GLN A 160 -14.05 -28.30 -7.35
CA GLN A 160 -14.62 -28.54 -6.03
C GLN A 160 -15.27 -27.28 -5.50
N LEU A 161 -16.19 -27.46 -4.53
CA LEU A 161 -16.81 -26.35 -3.86
C LEU A 161 -15.78 -25.67 -2.94
N VAL A 162 -15.82 -24.35 -2.88
CA VAL A 162 -15.12 -23.55 -1.88
C VAL A 162 -16.14 -22.91 -0.97
N VAL A 163 -16.00 -23.14 0.33
CA VAL A 163 -16.82 -22.52 1.36
C VAL A 163 -16.01 -21.43 2.04
N PHE A 164 -16.42 -20.17 1.86
CA PHE A 164 -15.87 -19.04 2.58
C PHE A 164 -16.65 -18.80 3.87
N GLY A 165 -15.94 -18.74 5.00
CA GLY A 165 -16.46 -18.20 6.24
C GLY A 165 -16.23 -16.69 6.27
N LEU A 166 -17.28 -15.92 6.56
CA LEU A 166 -17.21 -14.48 6.79
C LEU A 166 -17.32 -14.16 8.29
N GLY A 167 -17.27 -12.88 8.63
CA GLY A 167 -17.51 -12.40 9.99
C GLY A 167 -16.61 -13.10 11.03
N LYS A 168 -17.23 -13.64 12.07
CA LYS A 168 -16.50 -14.30 13.18
C LYS A 168 -15.87 -15.63 12.78
N LEU A 169 -16.54 -16.40 11.92
CA LEU A 169 -16.00 -17.68 11.42
C LEU A 169 -14.75 -17.43 10.56
N GLY A 170 -14.84 -16.46 9.65
CA GLY A 170 -13.71 -16.06 8.82
C GLY A 170 -12.54 -15.54 9.66
N GLY A 171 -12.85 -14.71 10.66
CA GLY A 171 -11.89 -14.21 11.65
C GLY A 171 -11.38 -15.25 12.63
N GLY A 172 -11.85 -16.50 12.62
CA GLY A 172 -11.40 -17.55 13.53
C GLY A 172 -11.74 -17.28 15.01
N GLU A 173 -12.80 -16.51 15.25
CA GLU A 173 -13.19 -16.00 16.56
C GLU A 173 -14.70 -16.17 16.82
N LEU A 174 -15.26 -17.32 16.42
CA LEU A 174 -16.66 -17.65 16.64
C LEU A 174 -17.02 -17.64 18.13
N ASN A 175 -18.14 -17.01 18.50
CA ASN A 175 -18.66 -17.10 19.87
C ASN A 175 -19.33 -18.46 20.10
N PHE A 176 -19.65 -18.79 21.34
CA PHE A 176 -20.24 -20.08 21.72
C PHE A 176 -21.49 -20.48 20.91
N SER A 177 -22.44 -19.57 20.73
CA SER A 177 -23.67 -19.76 19.95
C SER A 177 -23.83 -18.65 18.92
N SER A 178 -23.21 -18.83 17.76
CA SER A 178 -23.27 -17.90 16.62
C SER A 178 -23.72 -18.60 15.35
N ASP A 179 -24.28 -17.82 14.42
CA ASP A 179 -24.50 -18.25 13.05
C ASP A 179 -23.15 -18.40 12.33
N VAL A 180 -23.12 -19.27 11.32
CA VAL A 180 -22.02 -19.36 10.36
C VAL A 180 -22.38 -18.59 9.10
N ASP A 181 -21.72 -17.45 8.91
CA ASP A 181 -21.87 -16.62 7.72
C ASP A 181 -21.06 -17.25 6.58
N LEU A 182 -21.74 -17.81 5.58
CA LEU A 182 -21.10 -18.58 4.50
C LEU A 182 -21.34 -17.96 3.11
N VAL A 183 -20.32 -18.04 2.26
CA VAL A 183 -20.42 -17.80 0.82
C VAL A 183 -19.84 -18.99 0.08
N TYR A 184 -20.56 -19.49 -0.91
CA TYR A 184 -20.13 -20.62 -1.71
C TYR A 184 -19.62 -20.17 -3.07
N ALA A 185 -18.48 -20.70 -3.49
CA ALA A 185 -17.90 -20.42 -4.79
C ALA A 185 -17.20 -21.66 -5.37
N TYR A 186 -16.76 -21.57 -6.62
CA TYR A 186 -15.99 -22.62 -7.28
C TYR A 186 -15.05 -22.00 -8.33
N PRO A 187 -13.90 -22.64 -8.66
CA PRO A 187 -12.88 -21.97 -9.48
C PRO A 187 -13.33 -21.70 -10.92
N GLN A 188 -13.80 -22.73 -11.63
CA GLN A 188 -14.17 -22.65 -13.04
C GLN A 188 -15.53 -23.27 -13.34
N GLY A 189 -16.16 -22.79 -14.42
CA GLY A 189 -17.34 -23.46 -14.99
C GLY A 189 -17.00 -24.83 -15.57
N GLY A 190 -18.03 -25.58 -15.98
CA GLY A 190 -17.87 -26.94 -16.47
C GLY A 190 -19.15 -27.75 -16.33
N GLU A 191 -19.04 -29.05 -16.54
CA GLU A 191 -20.13 -30.01 -16.37
C GLU A 191 -19.64 -31.25 -15.60
N SER A 192 -20.55 -31.89 -14.86
CA SER A 192 -20.21 -33.12 -14.11
C SER A 192 -20.18 -34.36 -15.01
N ASP A 193 -19.22 -35.25 -14.77
CA ASP A 193 -18.88 -36.37 -15.67
C ASP A 193 -19.63 -37.70 -15.40
N GLY A 194 -20.66 -37.69 -14.56
CA GLY A 194 -21.42 -38.89 -14.19
C GLY A 194 -22.65 -39.16 -15.06
N ALA A 195 -23.42 -40.19 -14.69
CA ALA A 195 -24.57 -40.68 -15.46
C ALA A 195 -25.70 -39.66 -15.64
N ARG A 196 -25.76 -38.62 -14.79
CA ARG A 196 -26.69 -37.49 -14.88
C ARG A 196 -25.89 -36.19 -14.78
N PRO A 197 -25.31 -35.70 -15.90
CA PRO A 197 -24.46 -34.53 -15.87
C PRO A 197 -25.27 -33.30 -15.43
N LEU A 198 -24.63 -32.43 -14.65
CA LEU A 198 -25.13 -31.12 -14.25
C LEU A 198 -24.10 -30.08 -14.60
N ALA A 199 -24.54 -28.90 -15.05
CA ALA A 199 -23.66 -27.75 -15.14
C ALA A 199 -23.09 -27.40 -13.76
N ALA A 200 -21.84 -26.94 -13.70
CA ALA A 200 -21.12 -26.63 -12.47
C ALA A 200 -21.95 -25.76 -11.51
N GLU A 201 -22.58 -24.71 -12.04
CA GLU A 201 -23.43 -23.81 -11.28
C GLU A 201 -24.59 -24.54 -10.58
N GLU A 202 -25.31 -25.40 -11.32
CA GLU A 202 -26.43 -26.15 -10.79
C GLU A 202 -25.98 -27.22 -9.79
N TYR A 203 -24.86 -27.90 -10.09
CA TYR A 203 -24.25 -28.89 -9.19
C TYR A 203 -23.90 -28.27 -7.84
N PHE A 204 -23.14 -27.17 -7.84
CA PHE A 204 -22.66 -26.52 -6.63
C PHE A 204 -23.78 -25.77 -5.89
N ALA A 205 -24.77 -25.22 -6.59
CA ALA A 205 -25.95 -24.65 -5.94
C ALA A 205 -26.75 -25.71 -5.17
N ARG A 206 -26.98 -26.89 -5.77
CA ARG A 206 -27.68 -28.00 -5.10
C ARG A 206 -26.87 -28.56 -3.94
N LEU A 207 -25.55 -28.71 -4.10
CA LEU A 207 -24.65 -29.16 -3.04
C LEU A 207 -24.66 -28.18 -1.85
N GLY A 208 -24.49 -26.88 -2.11
CA GLY A 208 -24.51 -25.84 -1.08
C GLY A 208 -25.85 -25.73 -0.34
N GLN A 209 -26.98 -25.86 -1.06
CA GLN A 209 -28.31 -25.89 -0.42
C GLN A 209 -28.49 -27.10 0.52
N ARG A 210 -27.96 -28.27 0.13
CA ARG A 210 -28.02 -29.47 0.98
C ARG A 210 -27.08 -29.38 2.17
N LEU A 211 -25.90 -28.78 1.99
CA LEU A 211 -24.97 -28.49 3.08
C LEU A 211 -25.61 -27.58 4.12
N ALA A 212 -26.23 -26.48 3.69
CA ALA A 212 -26.93 -25.55 4.58
C ALA A 212 -28.01 -26.26 5.40
N ARG A 213 -28.89 -27.05 4.76
CA ARG A 213 -29.94 -27.82 5.45
C ARG A 213 -29.40 -28.87 6.42
N LEU A 214 -28.35 -29.60 6.03
CA LEU A 214 -27.75 -30.64 6.88
C LEU A 214 -27.27 -30.07 8.22
N LEU A 215 -26.76 -28.83 8.21
CA LEU A 215 -26.29 -28.12 9.38
C LEU A 215 -27.40 -27.40 10.16
N ASP A 216 -28.32 -26.72 9.47
CA ASP A 216 -29.29 -25.77 10.04
C ASP A 216 -30.61 -26.42 10.52
N ASP A 217 -31.11 -27.45 9.82
CA ASP A 217 -32.42 -28.04 10.12
C ASP A 217 -32.52 -28.48 11.59
N THR A 218 -33.56 -28.06 12.30
CA THR A 218 -33.76 -28.47 13.70
C THR A 218 -34.47 -29.83 13.77
N THR A 219 -33.84 -30.81 14.41
CA THR A 219 -34.41 -32.16 14.68
C THR A 219 -34.64 -32.36 16.19
N VAL A 220 -35.06 -33.56 16.59
CA VAL A 220 -35.15 -33.94 18.02
C VAL A 220 -33.80 -33.86 18.74
N ASP A 221 -32.68 -33.98 18.01
CA ASP A 221 -31.32 -33.83 18.52
C ASP A 221 -30.83 -32.36 18.46
N GLY A 222 -31.68 -31.42 18.04
CA GLY A 222 -31.35 -30.00 17.86
C GLY A 222 -30.83 -29.68 16.46
N PHE A 223 -29.89 -28.74 16.37
CA PHE A 223 -29.22 -28.32 15.13
C PHE A 223 -27.70 -28.41 15.28
N SER A 224 -26.97 -28.39 14.16
CA SER A 224 -25.50 -28.31 14.19
C SER A 224 -25.09 -26.83 14.27
N HIS A 225 -25.34 -26.06 13.22
CA HIS A 225 -25.02 -24.64 13.15
C HIS A 225 -26.07 -23.92 12.30
N ARG A 226 -26.47 -22.73 12.73
CA ARG A 226 -27.35 -21.86 11.94
C ARG A 226 -26.56 -21.28 10.78
N VAL A 227 -27.06 -21.41 9.56
CA VAL A 227 -26.33 -21.02 8.35
C VAL A 227 -26.92 -19.74 7.76
N ASP A 228 -26.09 -18.70 7.63
CA ASP A 228 -26.47 -17.45 6.97
C ASP A 228 -25.76 -17.31 5.62
N LEU A 229 -26.53 -17.25 4.53
CA LEU A 229 -26.03 -17.07 3.16
C LEU A 229 -26.28 -15.66 2.62
N ARG A 230 -26.78 -14.71 3.42
CA ARG A 230 -27.24 -13.38 2.95
C ARG A 230 -26.11 -12.47 2.48
N LEU A 231 -24.87 -12.72 2.91
CA LEU A 231 -23.69 -11.92 2.56
C LEU A 231 -23.05 -12.31 1.22
N ARG A 232 -23.63 -13.28 0.48
CA ARG A 232 -23.20 -13.62 -0.88
C ARG A 232 -23.55 -12.49 -1.87
N PRO A 233 -22.86 -12.40 -3.03
CA PRO A 233 -23.21 -11.42 -4.07
C PRO A 233 -24.69 -11.43 -4.45
N PHE A 234 -25.25 -10.23 -4.62
CA PHE A 234 -26.69 -9.99 -4.85
C PHE A 234 -27.61 -10.43 -3.70
N GLY A 235 -27.06 -10.81 -2.54
CA GLY A 235 -27.80 -11.20 -1.35
C GLY A 235 -28.80 -12.33 -1.60
N ASN A 236 -30.02 -12.19 -1.07
CA ASN A 236 -31.07 -13.21 -1.22
C ASN A 236 -31.53 -13.46 -2.66
N ALA A 237 -31.42 -12.45 -3.54
CA ALA A 237 -31.73 -12.60 -4.96
C ALA A 237 -30.60 -13.27 -5.75
N GLY A 238 -29.41 -13.39 -5.14
CA GLY A 238 -28.24 -13.99 -5.75
C GLY A 238 -28.25 -15.51 -5.76
N ARG A 239 -27.48 -16.06 -6.71
CA ARG A 239 -27.20 -17.49 -6.81
C ARG A 239 -26.53 -17.99 -5.54
N VAL A 240 -26.80 -19.25 -5.18
CA VAL A 240 -26.26 -19.86 -3.95
C VAL A 240 -24.75 -20.07 -4.05
N ALA A 241 -24.25 -20.41 -5.24
CA ALA A 241 -22.83 -20.54 -5.54
C ALA A 241 -22.49 -19.79 -6.83
N LEU A 242 -21.30 -19.19 -6.90
CA LEU A 242 -20.78 -18.48 -8.07
C LEU A 242 -19.38 -18.96 -8.45
N SER A 243 -19.04 -18.89 -9.74
CA SER A 243 -17.66 -19.08 -10.15
C SER A 243 -16.77 -17.93 -9.68
N PHE A 244 -15.47 -18.14 -9.51
CA PHE A 244 -14.52 -17.07 -9.19
C PHE A 244 -14.57 -15.93 -10.22
N ALA A 245 -14.70 -16.27 -11.51
CA ALA A 245 -14.89 -15.26 -12.56
C ALA A 245 -16.18 -14.43 -12.35
N GLY A 246 -17.27 -15.05 -11.90
CA GLY A 246 -18.51 -14.35 -11.56
C GLY A 246 -18.38 -13.47 -10.31
N MET A 247 -17.65 -13.94 -9.30
CA MET A 247 -17.32 -13.16 -8.10
C MET A 247 -16.48 -11.93 -8.46
N ASP A 248 -15.44 -12.08 -9.28
CA ASP A 248 -14.58 -10.98 -9.74
C ASP A 248 -15.37 -9.93 -10.50
N GLN A 249 -16.23 -10.36 -11.44
CA GLN A 249 -17.08 -9.45 -12.20
C GLN A 249 -18.03 -8.66 -11.30
N TYR A 250 -18.56 -9.29 -10.26
CA TYR A 250 -19.44 -8.64 -9.29
C TYR A 250 -18.68 -7.57 -8.48
N PHE A 251 -17.58 -7.92 -7.83
CA PHE A 251 -16.86 -6.97 -6.97
C PHE A 251 -16.24 -5.81 -7.76
N GLN A 252 -15.88 -6.02 -9.02
CA GLN A 252 -15.39 -4.96 -9.90
C GLN A 252 -16.48 -3.95 -10.31
N ARG A 253 -17.73 -4.40 -10.46
CA ARG A 253 -18.83 -3.57 -11.01
C ARG A 253 -19.79 -3.03 -9.95
N GLU A 254 -20.16 -3.88 -9.00
CA GLU A 254 -21.28 -3.65 -8.07
C GLU A 254 -20.82 -3.55 -6.60
N GLY A 255 -19.56 -3.89 -6.31
CA GLY A 255 -19.07 -4.07 -4.94
C GLY A 255 -19.08 -2.79 -4.08
N ARG A 256 -19.81 -2.84 -2.97
CA ARG A 256 -20.09 -1.70 -2.07
C ARG A 256 -19.13 -1.63 -0.89
N ASP A 257 -19.07 -0.47 -0.22
CA ASP A 257 -18.14 -0.24 0.92
C ASP A 257 -18.40 -1.16 2.11
N TRP A 258 -19.67 -1.45 2.42
CA TRP A 258 -20.01 -2.41 3.48
C TRP A 258 -19.59 -3.84 3.15
N GLU A 259 -19.49 -4.20 1.86
CA GLU A 259 -19.02 -5.53 1.46
C GLU A 259 -17.52 -5.66 1.69
N ARG A 260 -16.75 -4.58 1.54
CA ARG A 260 -15.33 -4.55 1.93
C ARG A 260 -15.16 -4.85 3.42
N TYR A 261 -16.03 -4.26 4.24
CA TYR A 261 -16.07 -4.53 5.68
C TYR A 261 -16.40 -6.01 5.98
N ALA A 262 -17.36 -6.61 5.26
CA ALA A 262 -17.71 -8.02 5.45
C ALA A 262 -16.59 -8.98 5.00
N TRP A 263 -15.97 -8.70 3.85
CA TRP A 263 -14.90 -9.53 3.26
C TRP A 263 -13.53 -9.34 3.91
N LEU A 264 -13.35 -8.34 4.78
CA LEU A 264 -12.12 -8.13 5.54
C LEU A 264 -11.68 -9.39 6.30
N LYS A 265 -12.64 -10.08 6.91
CA LYS A 265 -12.40 -11.31 7.69
C LYS A 265 -12.53 -12.59 6.88
N ALA A 266 -12.81 -12.52 5.58
CA ALA A 266 -13.10 -13.72 4.78
C ALA A 266 -11.93 -14.72 4.80
N ARG A 267 -12.27 -16.01 4.92
CA ARG A 267 -11.33 -17.14 4.91
C ARG A 267 -11.98 -18.35 4.29
N ALA A 268 -11.22 -19.17 3.55
CA ALA A 268 -11.72 -20.46 3.09
C ALA A 268 -11.72 -21.45 4.28
N VAL A 269 -12.89 -22.05 4.58
CA VAL A 269 -13.10 -22.86 5.79
C VAL A 269 -13.46 -24.32 5.53
N ALA A 270 -13.91 -24.67 4.31
CA ALA A 270 -14.16 -26.04 3.89
C ALA A 270 -14.09 -26.17 2.36
N GLY A 271 -13.92 -27.39 1.87
CA GLY A 271 -13.78 -27.70 0.45
C GLY A 271 -12.37 -27.41 -0.06
N ASP A 272 -12.22 -26.81 -1.25
CA ASP A 272 -10.91 -26.46 -1.79
C ASP A 272 -10.36 -25.17 -1.16
N ILE A 273 -9.77 -25.33 0.04
CA ILE A 273 -9.18 -24.23 0.82
C ILE A 273 -8.05 -23.54 0.05
N ALA A 274 -7.24 -24.30 -0.70
CA ALA A 274 -6.09 -23.75 -1.42
C ALA A 274 -6.55 -22.82 -2.54
N ALA A 275 -7.53 -23.23 -3.34
CA ALA A 275 -8.12 -22.38 -4.38
C ALA A 275 -8.81 -21.14 -3.79
N GLY A 276 -9.54 -21.30 -2.67
CA GLY A 276 -10.20 -20.20 -1.99
C GLY A 276 -9.24 -19.14 -1.45
N GLU A 277 -8.19 -19.55 -0.74
CA GLU A 277 -7.18 -18.60 -0.22
C GLU A 277 -6.39 -17.93 -1.35
N ALA A 278 -6.10 -18.64 -2.44
CA ALA A 278 -5.48 -18.05 -3.62
C ALA A 278 -6.37 -16.96 -4.25
N TRP A 279 -7.67 -17.20 -4.37
CA TRP A 279 -8.62 -16.20 -4.86
C TRP A 279 -8.79 -15.02 -3.88
N LEU A 280 -8.77 -15.25 -2.56
CA LEU A 280 -8.77 -14.14 -1.60
C LEU A 280 -7.54 -13.24 -1.75
N GLN A 281 -6.39 -13.73 -2.26
CA GLN A 281 -5.26 -12.88 -2.62
C GLN A 281 -5.60 -11.92 -3.76
N THR A 282 -6.32 -12.39 -4.78
CA THR A 282 -6.73 -11.56 -5.93
C THR A 282 -7.80 -10.55 -5.55
N LEU A 283 -8.64 -10.86 -4.55
CA LEU A 283 -9.65 -9.94 -4.01
C LEU A 283 -9.06 -8.81 -3.13
N ARG A 284 -7.81 -8.94 -2.67
CA ARG A 284 -7.19 -7.95 -1.76
C ARG A 284 -7.32 -6.49 -2.21
N PRO A 285 -7.15 -6.11 -3.49
CA PRO A 285 -7.30 -4.73 -3.94
C PRO A 285 -8.72 -4.18 -3.78
N PHE A 286 -9.75 -5.05 -3.79
CA PHE A 286 -11.14 -4.66 -3.54
C PHE A 286 -11.35 -4.31 -2.06
N VAL A 287 -10.82 -5.13 -1.14
CA VAL A 287 -10.95 -4.96 0.31
C VAL A 287 -10.03 -3.84 0.83
N TYR A 288 -8.74 -3.90 0.48
CA TYR A 288 -7.68 -3.02 0.97
C TYR A 288 -7.16 -2.12 -0.16
N ARG A 289 -7.79 -0.96 -0.32
CA ARG A 289 -7.42 0.00 -1.39
C ARG A 289 -6.05 0.62 -1.11
N ARG A 290 -5.12 0.53 -2.08
CA ARG A 290 -3.77 1.13 -1.98
C ARG A 290 -3.81 2.67 -1.92
N TYR A 291 -4.74 3.25 -2.65
CA TYR A 291 -5.05 4.67 -2.65
C TYR A 291 -6.32 4.87 -1.84
N LEU A 292 -6.23 5.63 -0.74
CA LEU A 292 -7.40 5.91 0.08
C LEU A 292 -8.27 6.89 -0.68
N ASP A 293 -9.32 6.35 -1.29
CA ASP A 293 -10.39 7.17 -1.82
C ASP A 293 -11.19 7.73 -0.64
N PHE A 294 -11.19 9.05 -0.47
CA PHE A 294 -11.93 9.71 0.60
C PHE A 294 -13.46 9.50 0.51
N THR A 295 -14.00 8.96 -0.60
CA THR A 295 -15.38 8.42 -0.63
C THR A 295 -15.55 7.16 0.22
N ALA A 296 -14.49 6.35 0.40
CA ALA A 296 -14.52 5.20 1.31
C ALA A 296 -14.68 5.64 2.78
N LEU A 297 -14.14 6.81 3.13
CA LEU A 297 -14.34 7.41 4.45
C LEU A 297 -15.80 7.85 4.65
N ASP A 298 -16.50 8.27 3.59
CA ASP A 298 -17.93 8.56 3.67
C ASP A 298 -18.72 7.30 3.96
N GLY A 299 -18.44 6.20 3.24
CA GLY A 299 -19.05 4.90 3.51
C GLY A 299 -18.81 4.45 4.96
N LEU A 300 -17.60 4.65 5.50
CA LEU A 300 -17.31 4.39 6.91
C LEU A 300 -18.09 5.33 7.85
N ARG A 301 -18.24 6.62 7.52
CA ARG A 301 -19.03 7.55 8.33
C ARG A 301 -20.52 7.23 8.31
N GLU A 302 -21.07 6.84 7.16
CA GLU A 302 -22.45 6.39 7.04
C GLU A 302 -22.69 5.14 7.89
N MET A 303 -21.77 4.16 7.84
CA MET A 303 -21.83 2.99 8.72
C MET A 303 -21.73 3.38 10.20
N LYS A 304 -20.80 4.27 10.56
CA LYS A 304 -20.67 4.78 11.94
C LYS A 304 -21.95 5.47 12.41
N ALA A 305 -22.54 6.31 11.56
CA ALA A 305 -23.77 7.03 11.86
C ALA A 305 -24.96 6.07 12.03
N ALA A 306 -25.06 5.04 11.19
CA ALA A 306 -26.07 4.00 11.33
C ALA A 306 -25.92 3.22 12.65
N ILE A 307 -24.70 2.86 13.03
CA ILE A 307 -24.41 2.22 14.32
C ILE A 307 -24.82 3.14 15.48
N THR A 308 -24.42 4.41 15.43
CA THR A 308 -24.73 5.41 16.47
C THR A 308 -26.25 5.62 16.61
N ALA A 309 -26.96 5.72 15.49
CA ALA A 309 -28.41 5.87 15.49
C ALA A 309 -29.13 4.64 16.08
N GLU A 310 -28.64 3.43 15.82
CA GLU A 310 -29.19 2.21 16.40
C GLU A 310 -28.93 2.14 17.92
N VAL A 311 -27.70 2.47 18.36
CA VAL A 311 -27.30 2.50 19.78
C VAL A 311 -28.17 3.45 20.60
N SER A 312 -28.59 4.58 20.03
CA SER A 312 -29.41 5.59 20.72
C SER A 312 -30.82 5.11 21.12
N ARG A 313 -31.26 3.94 20.65
CA ARG A 313 -32.56 3.35 21.01
C ARG A 313 -32.48 2.74 22.43
N ARG A 314 -33.42 3.12 23.31
CA ARG A 314 -33.48 2.67 24.72
C ARG A 314 -33.36 1.14 24.91
N GLU A 315 -33.94 0.37 24.02
CA GLU A 315 -33.95 -1.10 24.07
C GLU A 315 -32.55 -1.74 23.90
N MET A 316 -31.55 -0.98 23.40
CA MET A 316 -30.20 -1.49 23.15
C MET A 316 -29.26 -1.37 24.35
N HIS A 317 -29.64 -0.67 25.43
CA HIS A 317 -28.73 -0.47 26.58
C HIS A 317 -28.34 -1.79 27.26
N ASP A 318 -29.26 -2.76 27.30
CA ASP A 318 -29.01 -4.08 27.87
C ASP A 318 -28.41 -5.07 26.84
N ASP A 319 -28.06 -4.63 25.63
CA ASP A 319 -27.39 -5.45 24.62
C ASP A 319 -25.87 -5.23 24.69
N ILE A 320 -25.09 -6.26 24.98
CA ILE A 320 -23.62 -6.15 25.13
C ILE A 320 -22.88 -6.04 23.80
N LYS A 321 -23.55 -6.35 22.68
CA LYS A 321 -22.95 -6.30 21.35
C LYS A 321 -23.31 -5.00 20.63
N ARG A 322 -24.58 -4.60 20.67
CA ARG A 322 -25.15 -3.48 19.92
C ARG A 322 -25.42 -2.25 20.79
N GLY A 323 -25.38 -2.37 22.11
CA GLY A 323 -25.52 -1.24 23.01
C GLY A 323 -24.28 -0.33 23.05
N PRO A 324 -24.36 0.79 23.79
CA PRO A 324 -23.24 1.73 23.95
C PRO A 324 -22.00 1.01 24.46
N GLY A 325 -20.87 1.22 23.80
CA GLY A 325 -19.60 0.63 24.21
C GLY A 325 -19.55 -0.89 24.01
N GLY A 326 -20.46 -1.43 23.20
CA GLY A 326 -20.57 -2.85 22.94
C GLY A 326 -19.51 -3.38 21.97
N ILE A 327 -19.49 -4.70 21.83
CA ILE A 327 -18.54 -5.45 20.99
C ILE A 327 -18.48 -4.89 19.55
N ARG A 328 -19.63 -4.51 18.97
CA ARG A 328 -19.71 -4.03 17.60
C ARG A 328 -18.94 -2.71 17.40
N GLU A 329 -18.91 -1.83 18.40
CA GLU A 329 -18.14 -0.59 18.32
C GLU A 329 -16.63 -0.87 18.27
N ILE A 330 -16.14 -1.86 19.04
CA ILE A 330 -14.74 -2.32 19.00
C ILE A 330 -14.40 -2.93 17.63
N GLU A 331 -15.25 -3.85 17.15
CA GLU A 331 -15.11 -4.48 15.83
C GLU A 331 -15.03 -3.40 14.73
N PHE A 332 -15.97 -2.45 14.76
CA PHE A 332 -16.03 -1.37 13.79
C PHE A 332 -14.79 -0.47 13.85
N LEU A 333 -14.33 -0.11 15.05
CA LEU A 333 -13.17 0.75 15.22
C LEU A 333 -11.91 0.13 14.62
N ALA A 334 -11.61 -1.12 14.96
CA ALA A 334 -10.45 -1.80 14.42
C ALA A 334 -10.58 -1.98 12.90
N GLN A 335 -11.72 -2.47 12.41
CA GLN A 335 -11.93 -2.75 10.99
C GLN A 335 -11.95 -1.47 10.13
N ALA A 336 -12.47 -0.36 10.64
CA ALA A 336 -12.41 0.93 9.96
C ALA A 336 -10.95 1.36 9.75
N LEU A 337 -10.10 1.28 10.78
CA LEU A 337 -8.68 1.59 10.66
C LEU A 337 -7.95 0.64 9.70
N GLN A 338 -8.29 -0.66 9.72
CA GLN A 338 -7.75 -1.63 8.76
C GLN A 338 -8.16 -1.33 7.31
N LEU A 339 -9.40 -0.93 7.07
CA LEU A 339 -9.85 -0.53 5.73
C LEU A 339 -9.15 0.75 5.26
N ILE A 340 -8.86 1.68 6.18
CA ILE A 340 -8.15 2.93 5.87
C ILE A 340 -6.66 2.68 5.57
N ARG A 341 -5.99 1.81 6.32
CA ARG A 341 -4.51 1.70 6.26
C ARG A 341 -3.99 0.40 5.66
N GLY A 342 -4.78 -0.67 5.68
CA GLY A 342 -4.38 -2.01 5.24
C GLY A 342 -3.98 -2.10 3.76
N GLY A 343 -4.37 -1.15 2.92
CA GLY A 343 -3.89 -1.08 1.54
C GLY A 343 -2.39 -0.82 1.42
N ARG A 344 -1.84 0.01 2.31
CA ARG A 344 -0.41 0.38 2.35
C ARG A 344 0.37 -0.41 3.39
N GLU A 345 -0.29 -0.82 4.47
CA GLU A 345 0.34 -1.46 5.62
C GLU A 345 -0.11 -2.93 5.72
N ALA A 346 0.68 -3.83 5.14
CA ALA A 346 0.37 -5.27 5.11
C ALA A 346 0.10 -5.90 6.49
N PRO A 347 0.77 -5.53 7.59
CA PRO A 347 0.47 -6.05 8.93
C PRO A 347 -0.96 -5.80 9.40
N LEU A 348 -1.63 -4.76 8.88
CA LEU A 348 -3.01 -4.42 9.24
C LEU A 348 -4.07 -5.26 8.52
N ARG A 349 -3.67 -6.24 7.70
CA ARG A 349 -4.57 -7.16 6.98
C ARG A 349 -4.92 -8.41 7.80
N GLU A 350 -4.61 -8.40 9.10
CA GLU A 350 -4.93 -9.49 10.03
C GLU A 350 -6.44 -9.64 10.22
N ARG A 351 -6.95 -10.87 10.14
CA ARG A 351 -8.40 -11.15 10.16
C ARG A 351 -8.94 -11.21 11.59
N ARG A 352 -8.11 -11.62 12.56
CA ARG A 352 -8.46 -11.81 13.96
C ARG A 352 -8.39 -10.50 14.73
N LEU A 353 -9.50 -10.08 15.37
CA LEU A 353 -9.54 -8.80 16.09
C LEU A 353 -8.47 -8.68 17.19
N LEU A 354 -8.27 -9.75 17.96
CA LEU A 354 -7.27 -9.81 19.04
C LEU A 354 -5.83 -9.62 18.57
N HIS A 355 -5.54 -9.91 17.30
CA HIS A 355 -4.24 -9.67 16.69
C HIS A 355 -4.20 -8.35 15.89
N ALA A 356 -5.34 -7.88 15.38
CA ALA A 356 -5.47 -6.61 14.68
C ALA A 356 -5.21 -5.40 15.60
N LEU A 357 -5.70 -5.42 16.85
CA LEU A 357 -5.47 -4.33 17.80
C LEU A 357 -3.97 -4.10 18.11
N PRO A 358 -3.18 -5.13 18.48
CA PRO A 358 -1.72 -4.98 18.59
C PRO A 358 -1.04 -4.49 17.31
N ALA A 359 -1.50 -4.92 16.14
CA ALA A 359 -0.95 -4.45 14.85
C ALA A 359 -1.24 -2.96 14.61
N LEU A 360 -2.40 -2.46 15.03
CA LEU A 360 -2.77 -1.04 14.98
C LEU A 360 -1.89 -0.20 15.91
N VAL A 361 -1.55 -0.71 17.10
CA VAL A 361 -0.60 -0.05 18.01
C VAL A 361 0.81 -0.05 17.42
N ALA A 362 1.31 -1.20 16.95
CA ALA A 362 2.66 -1.33 16.39
C ALA A 362 2.89 -0.47 15.14
N SER A 363 1.83 -0.12 14.40
CA SER A 363 1.85 0.76 13.23
C SER A 363 1.60 2.24 13.56
N GLY A 364 1.45 2.59 14.84
CA GLY A 364 1.19 3.96 15.29
C GLY A 364 -0.18 4.51 14.89
N GLN A 365 -1.14 3.65 14.54
CA GLN A 365 -2.51 4.04 14.19
C GLN A 365 -3.42 4.19 15.44
N MET A 366 -2.94 3.74 16.59
CA MET A 366 -3.63 3.76 17.88
C MET A 366 -2.60 3.93 18.99
N ALA A 367 -2.92 4.68 20.05
CA ALA A 367 -2.02 4.78 21.19
C ALA A 367 -1.95 3.44 21.94
N GLU A 368 -0.81 3.18 22.58
CA GLU A 368 -0.57 1.92 23.30
C GLU A 368 -1.62 1.70 24.41
N GLN A 369 -1.97 2.75 25.13
CA GLN A 369 -2.96 2.70 26.19
C GLN A 369 -4.36 2.38 25.66
N ASP A 370 -4.82 3.07 24.60
CA ASP A 370 -6.13 2.86 23.98
C ASP A 370 -6.25 1.42 23.46
N GLY A 371 -5.18 0.90 22.83
CA GLY A 371 -5.13 -0.48 22.35
C GLY A 371 -5.21 -1.51 23.47
N ALA A 372 -4.51 -1.28 24.59
CA ALA A 372 -4.58 -2.14 25.76
C ALA A 372 -5.98 -2.13 26.40
N ASP A 373 -6.61 -0.95 26.49
CA ASP A 373 -7.95 -0.79 27.05
C ASP A 373 -9.03 -1.46 26.17
N LEU A 374 -8.94 -1.35 24.85
CA LEU A 374 -9.84 -2.03 23.92
C LEU A 374 -9.67 -3.55 23.94
N LEU A 375 -8.45 -4.06 24.07
CA LEU A 375 -8.20 -5.50 24.23
C LEU A 375 -8.83 -6.04 25.52
N HIS A 376 -8.68 -5.32 26.63
CA HIS A 376 -9.30 -5.67 27.91
C HIS A 376 -10.82 -5.68 27.78
N ALA A 377 -11.41 -4.59 27.24
CA ALA A 377 -12.85 -4.46 27.07
C ALA A 377 -13.42 -5.57 26.16
N TYR A 378 -12.75 -5.88 25.05
CA TYR A 378 -13.17 -6.97 24.17
C TYR A 378 -13.13 -8.33 24.85
N GLY A 379 -12.05 -8.64 25.59
CA GLY A 379 -11.93 -9.88 26.35
C GLY A 379 -13.04 -10.02 27.40
N PHE A 380 -13.34 -8.94 28.13
CA PHE A 380 -14.44 -8.89 29.11
C PHE A 380 -15.80 -9.15 28.45
N LEU A 381 -16.12 -8.39 27.40
CA LEU A 381 -17.42 -8.47 26.73
C LEU A 381 -17.63 -9.85 26.08
N ARG A 382 -16.59 -10.44 25.49
CA ARG A 382 -16.65 -11.80 24.93
C ARG A 382 -16.82 -12.87 26.00
N ARG A 383 -16.18 -12.72 27.16
CA ARG A 383 -16.40 -13.64 28.30
C ARG A 383 -17.84 -13.60 28.77
N LEU A 384 -18.39 -12.40 28.95
CA LEU A 384 -19.78 -12.19 29.35
C LEU A 384 -20.74 -12.75 28.29
N GLU A 385 -20.50 -12.45 27.01
CA GLU A 385 -21.31 -12.97 25.90
C GLU A 385 -21.32 -14.50 25.86
N ASN A 386 -20.14 -15.13 25.92
CA ASN A 386 -20.04 -16.59 25.96
C ASN A 386 -20.80 -17.15 27.16
N ARG A 387 -20.68 -16.55 28.36
CA ARG A 387 -21.40 -17.03 29.55
C ARG A 387 -22.93 -16.93 29.39
N LEU A 388 -23.43 -15.85 28.81
CA LEU A 388 -24.87 -15.69 28.49
C LEU A 388 -25.34 -16.77 27.50
N GLN A 389 -24.57 -17.02 26.45
CA GLN A 389 -24.91 -18.01 25.43
C GLN A 389 -24.83 -19.45 25.95
N MET A 390 -23.81 -19.76 26.75
CA MET A 390 -23.58 -21.09 27.34
C MET A 390 -24.70 -21.55 28.26
N LEU A 391 -25.47 -20.62 28.84
CA LEU A 391 -26.57 -20.94 29.75
C LEU A 391 -27.56 -21.93 29.11
N ARG A 392 -27.95 -21.67 27.85
CA ARG A 392 -28.99 -22.43 27.14
C ARG A 392 -28.67 -22.69 25.66
N ASP A 393 -27.43 -22.47 25.24
CA ASP A 393 -27.03 -22.46 23.82
C ASP A 393 -27.93 -21.55 22.97
N ALA A 394 -28.11 -20.31 23.45
CA ALA A 394 -28.95 -19.31 22.82
C ALA A 394 -28.09 -18.22 22.18
N GLN A 395 -28.46 -17.75 20.99
CA GLN A 395 -27.87 -16.55 20.39
C GLN A 395 -28.48 -15.30 21.05
N THR A 396 -28.08 -15.05 22.29
CA THR A 396 -28.46 -13.85 23.03
C THR A 396 -27.28 -12.90 23.14
N HIS A 397 -27.58 -11.61 23.06
CA HIS A 397 -26.70 -10.51 23.43
C HIS A 397 -27.31 -9.66 24.55
N ALA A 398 -28.55 -9.96 24.97
CA ALA A 398 -29.24 -9.22 26.00
C ALA A 398 -28.85 -9.73 27.39
N LEU A 399 -28.62 -8.80 28.32
CA LEU A 399 -28.48 -9.11 29.73
C LEU A 399 -29.79 -9.71 30.28
N PRO A 400 -29.73 -10.72 31.17
CA PRO A 400 -30.91 -11.34 31.74
C PRO A 400 -31.71 -10.36 32.60
N THR A 401 -33.04 -10.50 32.55
CA THR A 401 -33.98 -9.79 33.42
C THR A 401 -34.36 -10.61 34.65
N ASP A 402 -34.36 -11.94 34.54
CA ASP A 402 -34.63 -12.85 35.65
C ASP A 402 -33.53 -12.81 36.72
N THR A 403 -33.93 -12.73 37.98
CA THR A 403 -33.00 -12.61 39.12
C THR A 403 -32.12 -13.84 39.31
N THR A 404 -32.63 -15.04 38.97
CA THR A 404 -31.87 -16.28 39.08
C THR A 404 -30.76 -16.30 38.03
N ASP A 405 -31.09 -15.98 36.78
CA ASP A 405 -30.10 -15.93 35.70
C ASP A 405 -29.05 -14.83 35.94
N ARG A 406 -29.44 -13.66 36.46
CA ARG A 406 -28.48 -12.62 36.88
C ARG A 406 -27.47 -13.16 37.90
N LEU A 407 -27.95 -13.83 38.94
CA LEU A 407 -27.09 -14.41 39.96
C LEU A 407 -26.20 -15.53 39.40
N ARG A 408 -26.71 -16.36 38.49
CA ARG A 408 -25.94 -17.41 37.80
C ARG A 408 -24.80 -16.84 36.97
N ILE A 409 -25.06 -15.77 36.21
CA ILE A 409 -24.06 -15.12 35.36
C ILE A 409 -23.00 -14.41 36.22
N ALA A 410 -23.41 -13.64 37.23
CA ALA A 410 -22.49 -12.96 38.14
C ALA A 410 -21.57 -13.94 38.88
N SER A 411 -22.15 -14.95 39.54
CA SER A 411 -21.38 -15.96 40.28
C SER A 411 -20.48 -16.79 39.36
N GLY A 412 -20.96 -17.19 38.18
CA GLY A 412 -20.17 -17.94 37.19
C GLY A 412 -19.05 -17.13 36.52
N LEU A 413 -19.02 -15.80 36.71
CA LEU A 413 -17.92 -14.93 36.29
C LEU A 413 -17.04 -14.48 37.47
N GLY A 414 -17.33 -14.93 38.69
CA GLY A 414 -16.57 -14.61 39.90
C GLY A 414 -16.93 -13.26 40.54
N TYR A 415 -18.09 -12.68 40.23
CA TYR A 415 -18.61 -11.47 40.89
C TYR A 415 -19.46 -11.83 42.10
N GLU A 416 -19.42 -10.96 43.12
CA GLU A 416 -20.20 -11.11 44.36
C GLU A 416 -21.70 -11.11 44.08
N ASP A 417 -22.15 -10.17 43.26
CA ASP A 417 -23.53 -10.00 42.87
C ASP A 417 -23.66 -9.40 41.44
N TRP A 418 -24.91 -9.20 41.02
CA TRP A 418 -25.22 -8.64 39.71
C TRP A 418 -24.76 -7.19 39.56
N ASP A 419 -24.88 -6.38 40.62
CA ASP A 419 -24.56 -4.96 40.58
C ASP A 419 -23.05 -4.74 40.42
N ALA A 420 -22.22 -5.58 41.06
CA ALA A 420 -20.77 -5.60 40.86
C ALA A 420 -20.38 -5.94 39.41
N LEU A 421 -21.06 -6.90 38.78
CA LEU A 421 -20.83 -7.24 37.36
C LEU A 421 -21.24 -6.07 36.44
N VAL A 422 -22.39 -5.43 36.69
CA VAL A 422 -22.86 -4.29 35.90
C VAL A 422 -21.90 -3.11 36.03
N ALA A 423 -21.45 -2.78 37.24
CA ALA A 423 -20.46 -1.72 37.45
C ALA A 423 -19.15 -1.98 36.69
N ALA A 424 -18.68 -3.23 36.66
CA ALA A 424 -17.50 -3.61 35.88
C ALA A 424 -17.74 -3.52 34.37
N LEU A 425 -18.93 -3.88 33.89
CA LEU A 425 -19.34 -3.75 32.49
C LEU A 425 -19.38 -2.28 32.04
N ASP A 426 -19.94 -1.39 32.85
CA ASP A 426 -20.09 0.02 32.51
C ASP A 426 -18.74 0.73 32.35
N VAL A 427 -17.73 0.35 33.16
CA VAL A 427 -16.35 0.82 32.98
C VAL A 427 -15.79 0.45 31.60
N GLN A 428 -16.06 -0.77 31.12
CA GLN A 428 -15.60 -1.19 29.79
C GLN A 428 -16.36 -0.46 28.68
N ARG A 429 -17.67 -0.30 28.84
CA ARG A 429 -18.51 0.40 27.86
C ARG A 429 -18.10 1.86 27.68
N GLU A 430 -17.82 2.57 28.77
CA GLU A 430 -17.39 3.97 28.72
C GLU A 430 -16.08 4.15 27.95
N ARG A 431 -15.11 3.25 28.17
CA ARG A 431 -13.83 3.24 27.43
C ARG A 431 -14.06 3.07 25.93
N VAL A 432 -14.86 2.08 25.55
CA VAL A 432 -15.14 1.80 24.13
C VAL A 432 -15.91 2.95 23.49
N SER A 433 -16.92 3.50 24.16
CA SER A 433 -17.71 4.62 23.64
C SER A 433 -16.87 5.89 23.46
N THR A 434 -15.92 6.15 24.35
CA THR A 434 -14.98 7.28 24.22
C THR A 434 -14.15 7.16 22.94
N GLU A 435 -13.52 5.99 22.72
CA GLU A 435 -12.70 5.74 21.53
C GLU A 435 -13.54 5.72 20.24
N PHE A 436 -14.71 5.10 20.28
CA PHE A 436 -15.63 5.09 19.15
C PHE A 436 -16.14 6.48 18.80
N ALA A 437 -16.38 7.35 19.79
CA ALA A 437 -16.76 8.74 19.55
C ALA A 437 -15.65 9.52 18.82
N ALA A 438 -14.38 9.31 19.22
CA ALA A 438 -13.21 9.95 18.62
C ALA A 438 -12.98 9.51 17.15
N LEU A 439 -13.27 8.25 16.82
CA LEU A 439 -13.10 7.69 15.48
C LEU A 439 -13.85 8.48 14.40
N LEU A 440 -13.16 8.98 13.37
CA LEU A 440 -13.79 9.72 12.25
C LEU A 440 -14.65 10.95 12.68
N ALA A 441 -14.38 11.53 13.86
CA ALA A 441 -15.09 12.71 14.34
C ALA A 441 -14.98 13.86 13.31
N PRO A 442 -16.09 14.46 12.84
CA PRO A 442 -16.05 15.60 11.94
C PRO A 442 -15.30 16.74 12.62
N ARG A 443 -14.24 17.25 11.99
CA ARG A 443 -13.65 18.51 12.41
C ARG A 443 -14.65 19.60 12.08
N ARG A 444 -15.43 20.04 13.08
CA ARG A 444 -16.29 21.23 12.99
C ARG A 444 -15.39 22.46 12.80
N GLY A 445 -15.04 22.76 11.56
CA GLY A 445 -14.60 24.09 11.17
C GLY A 445 -15.83 24.98 11.13
N GLN A 446 -16.15 25.63 12.26
CA GLN A 446 -16.99 26.83 12.22
C GLN A 446 -16.17 27.94 11.57
N ALA A 447 -16.16 28.00 10.24
CA ALA A 447 -15.71 29.18 9.54
C ALA A 447 -16.78 30.26 9.73
N ALA A 448 -16.36 31.43 10.22
CA ALA A 448 -17.17 32.64 10.18
C ALA A 448 -17.64 32.94 8.73
N PRO A 449 -18.69 33.74 8.52
CA PRO A 449 -19.08 34.18 7.18
C PRO A 449 -17.89 34.83 6.47
N ASP A 450 -17.40 34.16 5.44
CA ASP A 450 -16.24 34.57 4.67
C ASP A 450 -16.72 35.23 3.36
N ALA A 451 -16.15 36.39 3.03
CA ALA A 451 -16.47 37.17 1.83
C ALA A 451 -16.17 36.37 0.55
N LEU A 452 -15.07 35.61 0.51
CA LEU A 452 -14.73 34.76 -0.63
C LEU A 452 -15.69 33.56 -0.77
N ALA A 453 -16.15 32.99 0.35
CA ALA A 453 -17.17 31.94 0.33
C ALA A 453 -18.53 32.44 -0.18
N SER A 454 -18.90 33.67 0.20
CA SER A 454 -20.13 34.32 -0.28
C SER A 454 -20.04 34.68 -1.76
N TYR A 455 -18.90 35.23 -2.19
CA TYR A 455 -18.57 35.49 -3.58
C TYR A 455 -18.70 34.21 -4.44
N TRP A 456 -18.05 33.11 -4.03
CA TRP A 456 -18.09 31.85 -4.78
C TRP A 456 -19.52 31.30 -4.92
N ARG A 457 -20.31 31.31 -3.84
CA ARG A 457 -21.71 30.84 -3.89
C ARG A 457 -22.61 31.70 -4.75
N GLY A 458 -22.26 32.98 -4.95
CA GLY A 458 -22.99 33.88 -5.82
C GLY A 458 -22.70 33.68 -7.30
N LEU A 459 -21.57 33.05 -7.67
CA LEU A 459 -21.24 32.81 -9.07
C LEU A 459 -22.18 31.80 -9.74
N PRO A 460 -22.48 31.97 -11.05
CA PRO A 460 -21.92 32.98 -11.94
C PRO A 460 -22.66 34.33 -11.97
N ASP A 461 -23.81 34.43 -11.30
CA ASP A 461 -24.75 35.55 -11.48
C ASP A 461 -24.41 36.75 -10.58
N ASN A 462 -23.91 36.49 -9.37
CA ASN A 462 -23.63 37.48 -8.33
C ASN A 462 -22.16 37.35 -7.86
N GLY A 463 -21.27 38.16 -8.43
CA GLY A 463 -19.85 38.25 -8.07
C GLY A 463 -19.29 39.61 -8.46
N SER A 464 -18.27 40.08 -7.75
CA SER A 464 -17.64 41.39 -7.97
C SER A 464 -16.12 41.25 -7.90
N ALA A 465 -15.42 41.84 -8.88
CA ALA A 465 -13.96 41.83 -8.92
C ALA A 465 -13.37 42.61 -7.73
N GLU A 466 -14.11 43.57 -7.17
CA GLU A 466 -13.69 44.31 -5.97
C GLU A 466 -13.43 43.39 -4.78
N VAL A 467 -14.25 42.34 -4.57
CA VAL A 467 -14.04 41.36 -3.48
C VAL A 467 -12.71 40.62 -3.66
N LEU A 468 -12.31 40.31 -4.89
CA LEU A 468 -11.04 39.65 -5.18
C LEU A 468 -9.84 40.61 -5.03
N ALA A 469 -10.02 41.88 -5.39
CA ALA A 469 -9.00 42.91 -5.18
C ALA A 469 -8.76 43.14 -3.68
N GLU A 470 -9.82 43.24 -2.88
CA GLU A 470 -9.76 43.36 -1.41
C GLU A 470 -9.13 42.12 -0.76
N ALA A 471 -9.35 40.94 -1.34
CA ALA A 471 -8.74 39.71 -0.89
C ALA A 471 -7.23 39.61 -1.23
N GLY A 472 -6.72 40.40 -2.18
CA GLY A 472 -5.29 40.49 -2.50
C GLY A 472 -4.87 39.97 -3.88
N PHE A 473 -5.79 39.77 -4.82
CA PHE A 473 -5.43 39.48 -6.23
C PHE A 473 -4.98 40.75 -6.97
N PHE A 474 -3.91 40.67 -7.77
CA PHE A 474 -3.40 41.85 -8.49
C PHE A 474 -4.23 42.14 -9.76
N ASP A 475 -4.68 41.10 -10.47
CA ASP A 475 -5.57 41.22 -11.63
C ASP A 475 -6.95 40.61 -11.29
N ALA A 476 -7.66 41.31 -10.40
CA ALA A 476 -8.95 40.89 -9.91
C ALA A 476 -10.01 40.72 -11.02
N GLY A 477 -9.90 41.47 -12.11
CA GLY A 477 -10.79 41.35 -13.28
C GLY A 477 -10.59 40.03 -14.02
N SER A 478 -9.34 39.65 -14.31
CA SER A 478 -9.04 38.34 -14.92
C SER A 478 -9.38 37.17 -13.97
N ALA A 479 -9.15 37.36 -12.67
CA ALA A 479 -9.50 36.37 -11.65
C ALA A 479 -11.01 36.12 -11.58
N ASP A 480 -11.84 37.18 -11.60
CA ASP A 480 -13.31 37.08 -11.60
C ASP A 480 -13.82 36.32 -12.82
N GLN A 481 -13.32 36.67 -14.01
CA GLN A 481 -13.69 35.99 -15.24
C GLN A 481 -13.33 34.49 -15.19
N SER A 482 -12.11 34.16 -14.74
CA SER A 482 -11.65 32.77 -14.64
C SER A 482 -12.51 31.93 -13.68
N LEU A 483 -12.96 32.53 -12.57
CA LEU A 483 -13.82 31.87 -11.59
C LEU A 483 -15.25 31.69 -12.11
N ARG A 484 -15.79 32.66 -12.85
CA ARG A 484 -17.08 32.52 -13.54
C ARG A 484 -17.05 31.42 -14.58
N ASP A 485 -16.02 31.39 -15.43
CA ASP A 485 -15.84 30.37 -16.46
C ASP A 485 -15.74 28.97 -15.81
N PHE A 486 -15.00 28.87 -14.70
CA PHE A 486 -14.90 27.64 -13.93
C PHE A 486 -16.24 27.19 -13.34
N ALA A 487 -16.99 28.10 -12.70
CA ALA A 487 -18.32 27.81 -12.14
C ALA A 487 -19.33 27.39 -13.22
N GLN A 488 -19.20 27.94 -14.44
CA GLN A 488 -20.05 27.60 -15.59
C GLN A 488 -19.60 26.35 -16.35
N SER A 489 -18.41 25.80 -16.06
CA SER A 489 -17.86 24.65 -16.75
C SER A 489 -18.75 23.41 -16.62
N SER A 490 -18.73 22.56 -17.65
CA SER A 490 -19.50 21.31 -17.66
C SER A 490 -19.11 20.39 -16.50
N GLY A 491 -17.84 20.41 -16.08
CA GLY A 491 -17.34 19.65 -14.94
C GLY A 491 -18.03 20.01 -13.62
N VAL A 492 -18.21 21.30 -13.33
CA VAL A 492 -18.88 21.78 -12.11
C VAL A 492 -20.39 21.55 -12.18
N LYS A 493 -21.01 21.79 -13.34
CA LYS A 493 -22.46 21.59 -13.54
C LYS A 493 -22.89 20.12 -13.43
N SER A 494 -22.00 19.18 -13.75
CA SER A 494 -22.29 17.74 -13.67
C SER A 494 -22.03 17.10 -12.29
N LEU A 495 -21.57 17.87 -11.30
CA LEU A 495 -21.30 17.35 -9.97
C LEU A 495 -22.60 16.92 -9.28
N SER A 496 -22.52 15.84 -8.49
CA SER A 496 -23.57 15.52 -7.53
C SER A 496 -23.63 16.56 -6.42
N ASP A 497 -24.76 16.64 -5.70
CA ASP A 497 -24.93 17.56 -4.57
C ASP A 497 -23.82 17.43 -3.52
N ALA A 498 -23.40 16.20 -3.22
CA ALA A 498 -22.31 15.92 -2.29
C ALA A 498 -20.95 16.45 -2.78
N ALA A 499 -20.62 16.22 -4.06
CA ALA A 499 -19.38 16.71 -4.64
C ALA A 499 -19.39 18.25 -4.79
N ARG A 500 -20.55 18.84 -5.09
CA ARG A 500 -20.70 20.29 -5.14
C ARG A 500 -20.52 20.93 -3.77
N ALA A 501 -21.12 20.36 -2.72
CA ALA A 501 -20.95 20.84 -1.35
C ALA A 501 -19.48 20.80 -0.88
N ARG A 502 -18.69 19.81 -1.35
CA ARG A 502 -17.23 19.77 -1.11
C ARG A 502 -16.51 20.89 -1.82
N LEU A 503 -16.80 21.10 -3.11
CA LEU A 503 -16.19 22.18 -3.88
C LEU A 503 -16.46 23.55 -3.24
N ASP A 504 -17.68 23.75 -2.73
CA ASP A 504 -18.10 24.99 -2.07
C ASP A 504 -17.38 25.25 -0.73
N ARG A 505 -16.77 24.22 -0.12
CA ARG A 505 -15.89 24.35 1.05
C ARG A 505 -14.42 24.51 0.66
N VAL A 506 -13.97 23.72 -0.33
CA VAL A 506 -12.57 23.64 -0.75
C VAL A 506 -12.14 24.90 -1.51
N LEU A 507 -12.94 25.39 -2.45
CA LEU A 507 -12.53 26.49 -3.30
C LEU A 507 -12.26 27.78 -2.52
N PRO A 508 -13.13 28.25 -1.60
CA PRO A 508 -12.83 29.46 -0.83
C PRO A 508 -11.51 29.35 -0.03
N ALA A 509 -11.24 28.17 0.54
CA ALA A 509 -10.00 27.92 1.27
C ALA A 509 -8.77 27.93 0.35
N LEU A 510 -8.88 27.43 -0.89
CA LEU A 510 -7.85 27.55 -1.92
C LEU A 510 -7.61 29.01 -2.34
N LEU A 511 -8.68 29.81 -2.49
CA LEU A 511 -8.58 31.23 -2.82
C LEU A 511 -7.86 32.01 -1.71
N HIS A 512 -8.25 31.81 -0.46
CA HIS A 512 -7.56 32.39 0.70
C HIS A 512 -6.08 32.05 0.70
N ALA A 513 -5.74 30.78 0.48
CA ALA A 513 -4.35 30.39 0.45
C ALA A 513 -3.60 30.97 -0.76
N ALA A 514 -4.26 31.12 -1.91
CA ALA A 514 -3.66 31.72 -3.11
C ALA A 514 -3.31 33.20 -2.89
N THR A 515 -4.16 33.95 -2.18
CA THR A 515 -3.88 35.37 -1.87
C THR A 515 -2.66 35.59 -0.97
N ARG A 516 -2.23 34.57 -0.21
CA ARG A 516 -1.00 34.62 0.59
C ARG A 516 0.27 34.35 -0.22
N SER A 517 0.13 33.98 -1.50
CA SER A 517 1.25 33.75 -2.42
C SER A 517 1.87 35.08 -2.86
N PRO A 518 3.18 35.14 -3.13
CA PRO A 518 3.79 36.29 -3.82
C PRO A 518 3.31 36.46 -5.26
N GLN A 519 2.64 35.45 -5.85
CA GLN A 519 2.06 35.48 -7.19
C GLN A 519 0.61 34.92 -7.15
N PRO A 520 -0.35 35.69 -6.59
CA PRO A 520 -1.71 35.20 -6.35
C PRO A 520 -2.47 34.85 -7.64
N ASP A 521 -2.33 35.63 -8.71
CA ASP A 521 -3.04 35.40 -9.98
C ASP A 521 -2.53 34.14 -10.71
N ALA A 522 -1.22 33.88 -10.65
CA ALA A 522 -0.63 32.66 -11.20
C ALA A 522 -1.05 31.43 -10.39
N ALA A 523 -1.07 31.55 -9.05
CA ALA A 523 -1.55 30.50 -8.16
C ALA A 523 -3.03 30.15 -8.45
N LEU A 524 -3.90 31.16 -8.66
CA LEU A 524 -5.30 30.93 -9.03
C LEU A 524 -5.42 30.12 -10.32
N LYS A 525 -4.72 30.51 -11.39
CA LYS A 525 -4.77 29.78 -12.67
C LYS A 525 -4.35 28.31 -12.51
N ARG A 526 -3.29 28.07 -11.74
CA ARG A 526 -2.78 26.71 -11.44
C ARG A 526 -3.77 25.90 -10.58
N VAL A 527 -4.36 26.53 -9.57
CA VAL A 527 -5.42 25.93 -8.72
C VAL A 527 -6.63 25.53 -9.57
N LEU A 528 -7.12 26.41 -10.44
CA LEU A 528 -8.27 26.11 -11.30
C LEU A 528 -7.94 25.00 -12.29
N GLY A 529 -6.75 24.99 -12.88
CA GLY A 529 -6.30 23.90 -13.75
C GLY A 529 -6.25 22.55 -13.03
N LEU A 530 -5.74 22.51 -11.80
CA LEU A 530 -5.76 21.30 -10.97
C LEU A 530 -7.19 20.87 -10.65
N LEU A 531 -8.04 21.79 -10.20
CA LEU A 531 -9.44 21.48 -9.88
C LEU A 531 -10.14 20.89 -11.09
N GLN A 532 -10.02 21.49 -12.27
CA GLN A 532 -10.59 20.96 -13.51
C GLN A 532 -10.14 19.51 -13.79
N ALA A 533 -8.87 19.18 -13.52
CA ALA A 533 -8.35 17.82 -13.68
C ALA A 533 -8.93 16.80 -12.67
N ILE A 534 -9.32 17.26 -11.46
CA ILE A 534 -9.79 16.38 -10.38
C ILE A 534 -11.30 16.44 -10.11
N LEU A 535 -12.05 17.38 -10.70
CA LEU A 535 -13.47 17.61 -10.42
C LEU A 535 -14.32 16.33 -10.55
N ARG A 536 -14.04 15.49 -11.56
CA ARG A 536 -14.75 14.22 -11.78
C ARG A 536 -14.26 13.07 -10.89
N ARG A 537 -13.19 13.29 -10.14
CA ARG A 537 -12.56 12.32 -9.23
C ARG A 537 -12.87 12.76 -7.79
N THR A 538 -14.10 12.50 -7.36
CA THR A 538 -14.67 12.94 -6.07
C THR A 538 -13.79 12.62 -4.87
N SER A 539 -12.99 11.56 -4.95
CA SER A 539 -11.94 11.14 -4.02
C SER A 539 -10.94 12.25 -3.70
N TYR A 540 -10.41 12.94 -4.72
CA TYR A 540 -9.41 13.99 -4.52
C TYR A 540 -10.04 15.28 -4.01
N LEU A 541 -11.27 15.59 -4.40
CA LEU A 541 -11.96 16.75 -3.85
C LEU A 541 -12.29 16.56 -2.36
N ALA A 542 -12.66 15.35 -2.00
CA ALA A 542 -12.86 14.94 -0.61
C ALA A 542 -11.56 14.95 0.20
N LEU A 543 -10.44 14.51 -0.39
CA LEU A 543 -9.10 14.65 0.22
C LEU A 543 -8.82 16.09 0.65
N LEU A 544 -9.04 17.04 -0.26
CA LEU A 544 -8.77 18.46 -0.04
C LEU A 544 -9.68 19.08 1.01
N ASP A 545 -10.93 18.64 1.09
CA ASP A 545 -11.91 19.09 2.09
C ASP A 545 -11.55 18.57 3.50
N GLU A 546 -11.09 17.32 3.59
CA GLU A 546 -10.83 16.64 4.86
C GLU A 546 -9.46 16.94 5.48
N GLN A 547 -8.49 17.40 4.69
CA GLN A 547 -7.12 17.63 5.13
C GLN A 547 -6.68 19.09 4.91
N PRO A 548 -7.05 20.04 5.81
CA PRO A 548 -6.66 21.44 5.69
C PRO A 548 -5.14 21.68 5.60
N SER A 549 -4.33 20.85 6.26
CA SER A 549 -2.87 20.92 6.17
C SER A 549 -2.35 20.52 4.79
N ALA A 550 -2.97 19.53 4.16
CA ALA A 550 -2.63 19.14 2.80
C ALA A 550 -3.10 20.18 1.78
N LEU A 551 -4.26 20.80 2.02
CA LEU A 551 -4.75 21.94 1.25
C LEU A 551 -3.77 23.12 1.32
N ALA A 552 -3.31 23.46 2.53
CA ALA A 552 -2.34 24.54 2.73
C ALA A 552 -1.01 24.25 2.01
N ARG A 553 -0.49 23.02 2.14
CA ARG A 553 0.71 22.57 1.39
C ARG A 553 0.49 22.61 -0.11
N LEU A 554 -0.66 22.13 -0.59
CA LEU A 554 -0.99 22.15 -2.00
C LEU A 554 -0.89 23.56 -2.56
N VAL A 555 -1.50 24.53 -1.89
CA VAL A 555 -1.50 25.91 -2.40
C VAL A 555 -0.11 26.53 -2.35
N ASP A 556 0.67 26.26 -1.30
CA ASP A 556 2.08 26.67 -1.24
C ASP A 556 2.89 26.13 -2.45
N VAL A 557 2.69 24.85 -2.80
CA VAL A 557 3.33 24.23 -3.97
C VAL A 557 2.88 24.87 -5.27
N LEU A 558 1.57 25.06 -5.45
CA LEU A 558 1.01 25.67 -6.66
C LEU A 558 1.45 27.12 -6.82
N ALA A 559 1.65 27.84 -5.71
CA ALA A 559 2.20 29.19 -5.70
C ALA A 559 3.67 29.21 -6.13
N ARG A 560 4.50 28.32 -5.60
CA ARG A 560 5.97 28.39 -5.69
C ARG A 560 6.57 27.67 -6.89
N SER A 561 5.84 26.74 -7.51
CA SER A 561 6.39 25.91 -8.59
C SER A 561 5.37 25.59 -9.69
N ALA A 562 5.59 26.17 -10.87
CA ALA A 562 4.86 25.82 -12.09
C ALA A 562 4.97 24.34 -12.47
N LEU A 563 6.16 23.75 -12.36
CA LEU A 563 6.43 22.37 -12.75
C LEU A 563 5.61 21.40 -11.90
N LEU A 564 5.67 21.53 -10.58
CA LEU A 564 4.88 20.69 -9.67
C LEU A 564 3.37 20.90 -9.83
N ALA A 565 2.92 22.12 -10.14
CA ALA A 565 1.52 22.37 -10.45
C ALA A 565 1.04 21.61 -11.69
N GLU A 566 1.80 21.67 -12.78
CA GLU A 566 1.52 20.90 -13.99
C GLU A 566 1.56 19.39 -13.73
N ARG A 567 2.53 18.92 -12.92
CA ARG A 567 2.65 17.51 -12.55
C ARG A 567 1.47 17.04 -11.70
N LEU A 568 1.00 17.83 -10.74
CA LEU A 568 -0.19 17.52 -9.93
C LEU A 568 -1.45 17.47 -10.78
N ALA A 569 -1.60 18.40 -11.73
CA ALA A 569 -2.74 18.40 -12.65
C ALA A 569 -2.71 17.20 -13.62
N ALA A 570 -1.53 16.86 -14.16
CA ALA A 570 -1.36 15.70 -15.04
C ALA A 570 -1.48 14.37 -14.30
N TYR A 571 -0.96 14.31 -13.06
CA TYR A 571 -0.88 13.11 -12.24
C TYR A 571 -1.43 13.37 -10.82
N PRO A 572 -2.78 13.43 -10.66
CA PRO A 572 -3.41 13.71 -9.37
C PRO A 572 -3.05 12.74 -8.23
N LEU A 573 -2.51 11.55 -8.53
CA LEU A 573 -2.00 10.61 -7.52
C LEU A 573 -0.94 11.24 -6.62
N LEU A 574 -0.23 12.27 -7.11
CA LEU A 574 0.77 13.01 -6.33
C LEU A 574 0.16 13.84 -5.19
N LEU A 575 -1.16 14.04 -5.17
CA LEU A 575 -1.85 14.63 -4.01
C LEU A 575 -1.68 13.78 -2.76
N ASP A 576 -1.50 12.47 -2.90
CA ASP A 576 -1.26 11.57 -1.78
C ASP A 576 0.08 11.84 -1.09
N GLU A 577 1.09 12.31 -1.84
CA GLU A 577 2.35 12.73 -1.25
C GLU A 577 2.11 13.91 -0.31
N LEU A 578 1.26 14.87 -0.68
CA LEU A 578 0.96 16.03 0.18
C LEU A 578 0.26 15.65 1.50
N LEU A 579 -0.32 14.45 1.60
CA LEU A 579 -0.90 13.91 2.84
C LEU A 579 0.14 13.24 3.74
N ASP A 580 1.23 12.73 3.16
CA ASP A 580 2.14 11.84 3.86
C ASP A 580 3.06 12.61 4.82
N VAL A 581 3.11 12.16 6.08
CA VAL A 581 4.03 12.68 7.10
C VAL A 581 5.49 12.54 6.63
N ARG A 582 5.78 11.53 5.80
CA ARG A 582 7.10 11.27 5.20
C ARG A 582 7.53 12.28 4.14
N VAL A 583 6.66 13.15 3.64
CA VAL A 583 7.11 14.30 2.82
C VAL A 583 8.02 15.22 3.62
N SER A 584 7.80 15.30 4.94
CA SER A 584 8.69 15.97 5.88
C SER A 584 9.75 15.05 6.50
N GLY A 585 9.69 13.74 6.23
CA GLY A 585 10.63 12.74 6.71
C GLY A 585 11.91 12.65 5.86
N PRO A 586 12.90 11.84 6.27
CA PRO A 586 14.15 11.67 5.54
C PRO A 586 13.89 11.11 4.13
N MET A 587 14.64 11.60 3.15
CA MET A 587 14.66 11.00 1.82
C MET A 587 15.34 9.62 1.87
N PRO A 588 14.85 8.62 1.12
CA PRO A 588 15.56 7.36 1.00
C PRO A 588 16.94 7.59 0.37
N ASP A 589 17.93 6.82 0.82
CA ASP A 589 19.22 6.76 0.17
C ASP A 589 19.14 5.95 -1.14
N ALA A 590 20.27 5.83 -1.85
CA ALA A 590 20.31 5.10 -3.11
C ALA A 590 19.83 3.63 -2.99
N ALA A 591 20.14 2.97 -1.88
CA ALA A 591 19.70 1.59 -1.63
C ALA A 591 18.18 1.52 -1.39
N GLY A 592 17.63 2.45 -0.62
CA GLY A 592 16.19 2.59 -0.41
C GLY A 592 15.44 2.88 -1.71
N MET A 593 15.94 3.80 -2.54
CA MET A 593 15.35 4.09 -3.86
C MET A 593 15.37 2.86 -4.77
N GLN A 594 16.48 2.12 -4.80
CA GLN A 594 16.58 0.87 -5.55
C GLN A 594 15.56 -0.17 -5.07
N ALA A 595 15.40 -0.32 -3.75
CA ALA A 595 14.43 -1.26 -3.17
C ALA A 595 13.00 -0.90 -3.54
N GLU A 596 12.63 0.39 -3.49
CA GLU A 596 11.30 0.86 -3.90
C GLU A 596 11.03 0.63 -5.40
N CYS A 597 12.01 0.88 -6.27
CA CYS A 597 11.90 0.59 -7.71
C CYS A 597 11.82 -0.92 -8.00
N ALA A 598 12.59 -1.74 -7.28
CA ALA A 598 12.65 -3.19 -7.48
C ALA A 598 11.32 -3.91 -7.21
N VAL A 599 10.38 -3.29 -6.48
CA VAL A 599 9.02 -3.83 -6.30
C VAL A 599 8.34 -4.11 -7.64
N ALA A 600 8.62 -3.31 -8.68
CA ALA A 600 8.07 -3.53 -10.02
C ALA A 600 8.46 -4.89 -10.64
N LEU A 601 9.58 -5.49 -10.23
CA LEU A 601 10.04 -6.80 -10.71
C LEU A 601 9.15 -7.95 -10.21
N THR A 602 8.35 -7.71 -9.17
CA THR A 602 7.43 -8.72 -8.62
C THR A 602 6.10 -8.80 -9.38
N ILE A 603 5.88 -7.90 -10.35
CA ILE A 603 4.66 -7.83 -11.14
C ILE A 603 4.87 -8.56 -12.46
N GLU A 604 4.05 -9.58 -12.73
CA GLU A 604 4.18 -10.40 -13.95
C GLU A 604 3.77 -9.66 -15.23
N ASP A 605 2.75 -8.79 -15.15
CA ASP A 605 2.28 -8.00 -16.28
C ASP A 605 3.24 -6.82 -16.57
N PRO A 606 3.89 -6.75 -17.74
CA PRO A 606 4.87 -5.72 -18.05
C PRO A 606 4.29 -4.30 -18.02
N GLU A 607 3.03 -4.12 -18.42
CA GLU A 607 2.39 -2.81 -18.43
C GLU A 607 2.13 -2.32 -17.00
N ALA A 608 1.57 -3.18 -16.14
CA ALA A 608 1.40 -2.88 -14.72
C ALA A 608 2.73 -2.66 -14.00
N ALA A 609 3.77 -3.45 -14.29
CA ALA A 609 5.11 -3.27 -13.74
C ALA A 609 5.69 -1.89 -14.11
N LEU A 610 5.61 -1.52 -15.38
CA LEU A 610 6.10 -0.24 -15.89
C LEU A 610 5.31 0.94 -15.31
N ARG A 611 3.98 0.80 -15.18
CA ARG A 611 3.14 1.80 -14.53
C ARG A 611 3.55 2.02 -13.08
N LEU A 612 3.72 0.96 -12.31
CA LEU A 612 4.16 1.04 -10.91
C LEU A 612 5.54 1.70 -10.79
N LEU A 613 6.50 1.31 -11.62
CA LEU A 613 7.84 1.91 -11.62
C LEU A 613 7.77 3.43 -11.88
N ASN A 614 6.91 3.85 -12.82
CA ASN A 614 6.75 5.27 -13.13
C ASN A 614 6.03 6.05 -12.02
N GLU A 615 5.04 5.45 -11.35
CA GLU A 615 4.41 6.01 -10.15
C GLU A 615 5.43 6.23 -9.04
N THR A 616 6.29 5.23 -8.75
CA THR A 616 7.37 5.34 -7.76
C THR A 616 8.36 6.46 -8.12
N ARG A 617 8.82 6.52 -9.38
CA ARG A 617 9.73 7.57 -9.85
C ARG A 617 9.11 8.96 -9.69
N LEU A 618 7.84 9.13 -10.06
CA LEU A 618 7.12 10.39 -9.90
C LEU A 618 7.03 10.81 -8.43
N ALA A 619 6.67 9.89 -7.53
CA ALA A 619 6.54 10.16 -6.10
C ALA A 619 7.87 10.60 -5.48
N LEU A 620 8.96 9.85 -5.73
CA LEU A 620 10.29 10.18 -5.21
C LEU A 620 10.80 11.51 -5.76
N SER A 621 10.67 11.74 -7.08
CA SER A 621 11.05 13.01 -7.70
C SER A 621 10.23 14.20 -7.16
N PHE A 622 8.94 14.01 -6.90
CA PHE A 622 8.07 15.01 -6.29
C PHE A 622 8.52 15.35 -4.86
N ARG A 623 8.84 14.33 -4.04
CA ARG A 623 9.37 14.52 -2.68
C ARG A 623 10.70 15.30 -2.67
N MET A 624 11.60 15.00 -3.60
CA MET A 624 12.86 15.74 -3.76
C MET A 624 12.59 17.21 -4.13
N ALA A 625 11.70 17.46 -5.09
CA ALA A 625 11.33 18.82 -5.48
C ALA A 625 10.74 19.64 -4.31
N MET A 626 9.89 19.01 -3.50
CA MET A 626 9.37 19.60 -2.28
C MET A 626 10.48 19.94 -1.27
N ALA A 627 11.41 19.01 -1.04
CA ALA A 627 12.53 19.23 -0.13
C ALA A 627 13.46 20.35 -0.60
N THR A 628 13.70 20.46 -1.91
CA THR A 628 14.44 21.57 -2.52
C THR A 628 13.72 22.90 -2.31
N LEU A 629 12.42 22.96 -2.63
CA LEU A 629 11.63 24.18 -2.44
C LEU A 629 11.67 24.62 -0.98
N ASP A 630 11.43 23.73 -0.04
CA ASP A 630 11.40 24.04 1.40
C ASP A 630 12.78 24.39 1.98
N GLY A 631 13.85 24.35 1.19
CA GLY A 631 15.22 24.56 1.66
C GLY A 631 15.73 23.47 2.61
N ARG A 632 15.02 22.33 2.68
CA ARG A 632 15.39 21.18 3.52
C ARG A 632 16.52 20.36 2.89
N GLN A 633 16.75 20.52 1.60
CA GLN A 633 17.79 19.82 0.84
C GLN A 633 18.53 20.78 -0.07
N ARG A 634 19.87 20.71 -0.05
CA ARG A 634 20.71 21.52 -0.93
C ARG A 634 20.55 21.09 -2.38
N ALA A 635 20.75 22.03 -3.31
CA ALA A 635 20.65 21.77 -4.75
C ALA A 635 21.59 20.64 -5.21
N VAL A 636 22.85 20.63 -4.73
CA VAL A 636 23.86 19.60 -5.04
C VAL A 636 23.40 18.20 -4.63
N ASP A 637 22.79 18.08 -3.45
CA ASP A 637 22.30 16.79 -2.95
C ASP A 637 21.05 16.34 -3.73
N THR A 638 20.19 17.30 -4.13
CA THR A 638 19.01 17.04 -4.96
C THR A 638 19.41 16.48 -6.32
N THR A 639 20.37 17.10 -7.01
CA THR A 639 20.79 16.64 -8.34
C THR A 639 21.48 15.28 -8.31
N ARG A 640 22.22 14.99 -7.23
CA ARG A 640 22.81 13.67 -6.98
C ARG A 640 21.71 12.60 -6.83
N GLN A 641 20.75 12.83 -5.94
CA GLN A 641 19.67 11.88 -5.70
C GLN A 641 18.78 11.66 -6.93
N LEU A 642 18.55 12.69 -7.74
CA LEU A 642 17.84 12.53 -9.02
C LEU A 642 18.59 11.60 -9.98
N ALA A 643 19.93 11.68 -10.02
CA ALA A 643 20.76 10.79 -10.83
C ALA A 643 20.76 9.35 -10.27
N GLU A 644 20.79 9.18 -8.95
CA GLU A 644 20.66 7.88 -8.28
C GLU A 644 19.30 7.24 -8.53
N LEU A 645 18.22 8.02 -8.48
CA LEU A 645 16.87 7.57 -8.84
C LEU A 645 16.80 7.14 -10.30
N ALA A 646 17.37 7.92 -11.22
CA ALA A 646 17.42 7.55 -12.63
C ALA A 646 18.20 6.24 -12.84
N GLN A 647 19.32 6.06 -12.15
CA GLN A 647 20.05 4.79 -12.16
C GLN A 647 19.19 3.63 -11.66
N ALA A 648 18.48 3.80 -10.54
CA ALA A 648 17.61 2.75 -10.00
C ALA A 648 16.52 2.33 -10.99
N VAL A 649 15.90 3.32 -11.66
CA VAL A 649 14.93 3.07 -12.74
C VAL A 649 15.57 2.31 -13.91
N VAL A 650 16.76 2.71 -14.36
CA VAL A 650 17.47 2.02 -15.46
C VAL A 650 17.82 0.58 -15.10
N VAL A 651 18.30 0.33 -13.87
CA VAL A 651 18.59 -1.02 -13.37
C VAL A 651 17.32 -1.88 -13.38
N THR A 652 16.20 -1.35 -12.87
CA THR A 652 14.93 -2.09 -12.85
C THR A 652 14.41 -2.35 -14.27
N VAL A 653 14.46 -1.38 -15.19
CA VAL A 653 14.06 -1.58 -16.59
C VAL A 653 14.93 -2.63 -17.27
N LEU A 654 16.25 -2.60 -17.07
CA LEU A 654 17.16 -3.59 -17.63
C LEU A 654 16.76 -5.01 -17.18
N ALA A 655 16.48 -5.20 -15.88
CA ALA A 655 16.05 -6.48 -15.35
C ALA A 655 14.73 -6.96 -15.96
N LEU A 656 13.71 -6.09 -16.07
CA LEU A 656 12.43 -6.41 -16.72
C LEU A 656 12.63 -6.88 -18.17
N VAL A 657 13.45 -6.15 -18.94
CA VAL A 657 13.72 -6.48 -20.34
C VAL A 657 14.55 -7.75 -20.47
N GLN A 658 15.53 -7.98 -19.59
CA GLN A 658 16.36 -9.19 -19.60
C GLN A 658 15.51 -10.44 -19.37
N THR A 659 14.57 -10.41 -18.43
CA THR A 659 13.64 -11.53 -18.20
C THR A 659 12.81 -11.85 -19.45
N ASP A 660 12.30 -10.83 -20.14
CA ASP A 660 11.56 -11.01 -21.41
C ASP A 660 12.47 -11.55 -22.53
N MET A 661 13.67 -10.99 -22.69
CA MET A 661 14.64 -11.44 -23.69
C MET A 661 15.07 -12.89 -23.47
N GLN A 662 15.37 -13.28 -22.23
CA GLN A 662 15.74 -14.65 -21.87
C GLN A 662 14.60 -15.63 -22.17
N ARG A 663 13.35 -15.27 -21.87
CA ARG A 663 12.18 -16.11 -22.17
C ARG A 663 12.00 -16.35 -23.67
N GLN A 664 12.26 -15.35 -24.51
CA GLN A 664 12.01 -15.43 -25.95
C GLN A 664 13.19 -15.98 -26.75
N HIS A 665 14.41 -15.64 -26.36
CA HIS A 665 15.63 -15.83 -27.15
C HIS A 665 16.72 -16.61 -26.40
N GLY A 666 16.56 -16.87 -25.09
CA GLY A 666 17.64 -17.35 -24.24
C GLY A 666 18.68 -16.27 -23.96
N GLY A 667 19.80 -16.67 -23.37
CA GLY A 667 20.98 -15.83 -23.14
C GLY A 667 22.07 -16.11 -24.16
N ILE A 668 23.07 -15.22 -24.22
CA ILE A 668 24.36 -15.52 -24.87
C ILE A 668 25.25 -16.16 -23.78
N PRO A 669 25.66 -17.43 -23.89
CA PRO A 669 26.50 -18.06 -22.89
C PRO A 669 27.79 -17.27 -22.64
N GLY A 670 28.08 -16.92 -21.39
CA GLY A 670 29.22 -16.06 -21.04
C GLY A 670 29.13 -14.62 -21.56
N GLY A 671 27.99 -14.23 -22.13
CA GLY A 671 27.73 -12.90 -22.64
C GLY A 671 27.45 -11.88 -21.53
N ARG A 672 27.93 -10.65 -21.72
CA ARG A 672 27.87 -9.55 -20.76
C ARG A 672 27.31 -8.30 -21.42
N PHE A 673 26.54 -7.51 -20.68
CA PHE A 673 25.95 -6.24 -21.16
C PHE A 673 26.08 -5.15 -20.10
N ALA A 674 26.34 -3.92 -20.54
CA ALA A 674 26.52 -2.76 -19.67
C ALA A 674 25.86 -1.50 -20.26
N ILE A 675 25.32 -0.68 -19.37
CA ILE A 675 24.79 0.66 -19.63
C ILE A 675 25.67 1.65 -18.90
N ILE A 676 26.18 2.63 -19.64
CA ILE A 676 27.06 3.69 -19.16
C ILE A 676 26.29 5.00 -19.19
N GLY A 677 26.23 5.68 -18.04
CA GLY A 677 25.67 7.01 -17.93
C GLY A 677 26.71 8.07 -18.25
N TYR A 678 26.40 8.97 -19.17
CA TYR A 678 27.20 10.14 -19.53
C TYR A 678 26.56 11.43 -19.01
N GLY A 679 27.21 12.57 -19.28
CA GLY A 679 26.64 13.89 -19.04
C GLY A 679 26.21 14.09 -17.58
N SER A 680 25.00 14.62 -17.40
CA SER A 680 24.46 14.91 -16.07
C SER A 680 24.14 13.67 -15.25
N LEU A 681 23.80 12.54 -15.88
CA LEU A 681 23.60 11.27 -15.20
C LEU A 681 24.92 10.69 -14.66
N GLY A 682 25.95 10.68 -15.52
CA GLY A 682 27.28 10.18 -15.16
C GLY A 682 27.93 11.00 -14.05
N GLY A 683 27.81 12.33 -14.15
CA GLY A 683 28.36 13.27 -13.16
C GLY A 683 27.46 13.57 -11.96
N LEU A 684 26.42 12.77 -11.69
CA LEU A 684 25.52 12.91 -10.54
C LEU A 684 24.91 14.32 -10.38
N GLU A 685 24.51 14.92 -11.50
CA GLU A 685 24.05 16.31 -11.56
C GLU A 685 22.74 16.45 -12.38
N LEU A 686 21.84 15.46 -12.24
CA LEU A 686 20.60 15.39 -13.00
C LEU A 686 19.57 16.40 -12.47
N GLY A 687 18.84 17.08 -13.37
CA GLY A 687 17.73 17.97 -13.02
C GLY A 687 16.35 17.33 -13.22
N PHE A 688 15.28 17.97 -12.73
CA PHE A 688 13.89 17.47 -12.80
C PHE A 688 13.32 17.26 -14.22
N GLY A 689 14.00 17.77 -15.25
CA GLY A 689 13.61 17.62 -16.65
C GLY A 689 14.79 17.26 -17.55
N SER A 690 15.84 16.65 -16.99
CA SER A 690 17.00 16.19 -17.76
C SER A 690 16.70 14.89 -18.50
N ASP A 691 17.24 14.78 -19.72
CA ASP A 691 17.32 13.53 -20.47
C ASP A 691 18.42 12.62 -19.88
N LEU A 692 18.37 11.32 -20.21
CA LEU A 692 19.43 10.37 -19.84
C LEU A 692 20.39 10.15 -21.00
N ASP A 693 21.64 10.58 -20.83
CA ASP A 693 22.73 10.30 -21.77
C ASP A 693 23.27 8.87 -21.55
N LEU A 694 22.94 7.94 -22.44
CA LEU A 694 23.26 6.51 -22.30
C LEU A 694 24.14 5.98 -23.44
N VAL A 695 25.12 5.15 -23.08
CA VAL A 695 25.93 4.35 -24.02
C VAL A 695 25.83 2.88 -23.63
N PHE A 696 25.66 2.00 -24.62
CA PHE A 696 25.48 0.57 -24.40
C PHE A 696 26.72 -0.21 -24.86
N LEU A 697 27.21 -1.08 -23.98
CA LEU A 697 28.36 -1.94 -24.24
C LEU A 697 27.97 -3.40 -24.09
N HIS A 698 28.61 -4.26 -24.86
CA HIS A 698 28.50 -5.70 -24.69
C HIS A 698 29.86 -6.38 -24.82
N ASP A 699 29.95 -7.59 -24.28
CA ASP A 699 31.07 -8.48 -24.53
C ASP A 699 30.59 -9.94 -24.54
N HIS A 700 31.26 -10.79 -25.30
CA HIS A 700 30.92 -12.21 -25.38
C HIS A 700 32.12 -13.02 -25.89
N PRO A 701 32.22 -14.31 -25.51
CA PRO A 701 33.26 -15.19 -26.04
C PRO A 701 33.15 -15.33 -27.56
N ALA A 702 34.31 -15.37 -28.24
CA ALA A 702 34.39 -15.38 -29.71
C ALA A 702 33.87 -16.69 -30.35
N ASP A 703 33.70 -17.75 -29.56
CA ASP A 703 33.15 -19.05 -29.98
C ASP A 703 31.62 -19.13 -29.84
N GLN A 704 30.97 -18.05 -29.38
CA GLN A 704 29.52 -18.00 -29.17
C GLN A 704 28.83 -17.21 -30.28
N ASP A 705 28.30 -17.93 -31.27
CA ASP A 705 27.65 -17.34 -32.45
C ASP A 705 26.13 -17.15 -32.31
N SER A 706 25.52 -17.69 -31.25
CA SER A 706 24.06 -17.62 -31.06
C SER A 706 23.60 -17.71 -29.61
N SER A 707 22.41 -17.18 -29.33
CA SER A 707 21.73 -17.36 -28.03
C SER A 707 21.10 -18.75 -27.87
N ASP A 708 20.98 -19.21 -26.62
CA ASP A 708 20.63 -20.60 -26.27
C ASP A 708 19.12 -20.90 -26.15
N GLY A 709 18.25 -19.99 -26.58
CA GLY A 709 16.80 -20.11 -26.41
C GLY A 709 16.02 -20.53 -27.65
N PRO A 710 14.67 -20.52 -27.56
CA PRO A 710 13.80 -21.12 -28.59
C PRO A 710 13.81 -20.36 -29.92
N ARG A 711 14.26 -19.10 -29.93
CA ARG A 711 14.44 -18.28 -31.13
C ARG A 711 15.84 -17.66 -31.09
N PRO A 712 16.89 -18.39 -31.49
CA PRO A 712 18.27 -17.94 -31.36
C PRO A 712 18.52 -16.68 -32.19
N LEU A 713 19.36 -15.79 -31.66
CA LEU A 713 19.86 -14.59 -32.33
C LEU A 713 21.39 -14.57 -32.25
N ASP A 714 22.04 -13.97 -33.24
CA ASP A 714 23.45 -13.63 -33.14
C ASP A 714 23.69 -12.59 -32.01
N PRO A 715 24.86 -12.58 -31.36
CA PRO A 715 25.14 -11.71 -30.22
C PRO A 715 24.89 -10.22 -30.51
N GLY A 716 25.35 -9.72 -31.66
CA GLY A 716 25.18 -8.32 -32.05
C GLY A 716 23.71 -7.91 -32.11
N ARG A 717 22.88 -8.75 -32.75
CA ARG A 717 21.43 -8.53 -32.83
C ARG A 717 20.73 -8.72 -31.50
N TRP A 718 21.16 -9.67 -30.67
CA TRP A 718 20.60 -9.91 -29.34
C TRP A 718 20.78 -8.67 -28.45
N TYR A 719 22.00 -8.13 -28.35
CA TYR A 719 22.28 -6.95 -27.55
C TYR A 719 21.66 -5.67 -28.12
N ALA A 720 21.66 -5.50 -29.45
CA ALA A 720 20.96 -4.38 -30.08
C ALA A 720 19.46 -4.38 -29.75
N ARG A 721 18.82 -5.56 -29.75
CA ARG A 721 17.40 -5.71 -29.38
C ARG A 721 17.17 -5.46 -27.90
N LEU A 722 18.06 -5.92 -27.03
CA LEU A 722 18.03 -5.63 -25.59
C LEU A 722 18.06 -4.11 -25.35
N ALA A 723 19.04 -3.40 -25.92
CA ALA A 723 19.15 -1.94 -25.80
C ALA A 723 17.93 -1.20 -26.38
N GLN A 724 17.41 -1.63 -27.53
CA GLN A 724 16.19 -1.06 -28.11
C GLN A 724 14.98 -1.22 -27.20
N LYS A 725 14.80 -2.39 -26.57
CA LYS A 725 13.70 -2.63 -25.63
C LYS A 725 13.84 -1.80 -24.35
N VAL A 726 15.06 -1.66 -23.81
CA VAL A 726 15.33 -0.77 -22.67
C VAL A 726 14.92 0.66 -23.01
N MET A 727 15.36 1.18 -24.17
CA MET A 727 14.97 2.52 -24.61
C MET A 727 13.45 2.66 -24.83
N ALA A 728 12.82 1.62 -25.40
CA ALA A 728 11.39 1.62 -25.61
C ALA A 728 10.60 1.67 -24.29
N MET A 729 11.01 0.93 -23.26
CA MET A 729 10.34 0.94 -21.96
C MET A 729 10.52 2.28 -21.24
N LEU A 730 11.73 2.85 -21.25
CA LEU A 730 12.00 4.16 -20.65
C LEU A 730 11.20 5.28 -21.33
N GLY A 731 11.07 5.24 -22.65
CA GLY A 731 10.33 6.23 -23.45
C GLY A 731 8.84 5.96 -23.62
N ALA A 732 8.32 4.81 -23.15
CA ALA A 732 6.92 4.46 -23.28
C ALA A 732 6.02 5.40 -22.45
N VAL A 733 4.89 5.80 -23.03
CA VAL A 733 3.91 6.66 -22.35
C VAL A 733 2.90 5.80 -21.62
N THR A 734 2.92 5.84 -20.29
CA THR A 734 1.91 5.21 -19.43
C THR A 734 0.89 6.25 -18.94
N ALA A 735 -0.10 5.83 -18.15
CA ALA A 735 -0.99 6.75 -17.45
C ALA A 735 -0.24 7.76 -16.53
N ALA A 736 0.99 7.42 -16.14
CA ALA A 736 1.91 8.26 -15.37
C ALA A 736 2.94 9.02 -16.26
N GLY A 737 2.74 9.05 -17.57
CA GLY A 737 3.67 9.67 -18.53
C GLY A 737 4.84 8.76 -18.92
N ARG A 738 5.97 9.36 -19.31
CA ARG A 738 7.23 8.64 -19.60
C ARG A 738 8.09 8.51 -18.34
N LEU A 739 8.97 7.52 -18.31
CA LEU A 739 10.02 7.46 -17.28
C LEU A 739 11.06 8.55 -17.55
N TYR A 740 11.73 8.46 -18.70
CA TYR A 740 12.76 9.40 -19.13
C TYR A 740 12.84 9.47 -20.66
N ASP A 741 13.20 10.64 -21.18
CA ASP A 741 13.72 10.76 -22.54
C ASP A 741 15.21 10.37 -22.54
N ILE A 742 15.69 9.78 -23.65
CA ILE A 742 17.03 9.21 -23.74
C ILE A 742 17.79 9.85 -24.88
N ASP A 743 19.04 10.22 -24.59
CA ASP A 743 20.03 10.62 -25.58
C ASP A 743 21.14 9.57 -25.68
N VAL A 744 21.39 9.08 -26.90
CA VAL A 744 22.44 8.08 -27.19
C VAL A 744 23.53 8.64 -28.10
N ARG A 745 23.62 9.97 -28.28
CA ARG A 745 24.51 10.62 -29.24
C ARG A 745 25.98 10.57 -28.85
N LEU A 746 26.30 10.29 -27.58
CA LEU A 746 27.68 10.20 -27.06
C LEU A 746 28.33 8.82 -27.26
N ARG A 747 27.65 7.88 -27.93
CA ARG A 747 28.25 6.59 -28.32
C ARG A 747 29.27 6.77 -29.46
N PRO A 748 30.20 5.81 -29.65
CA PRO A 748 31.16 5.86 -30.77
C PRO A 748 30.49 6.13 -32.11
N ASP A 749 31.06 7.03 -32.91
CA ASP A 749 30.52 7.49 -34.20
C ASP A 749 29.14 8.19 -34.13
N GLY A 750 28.69 8.53 -32.92
CA GLY A 750 27.45 9.23 -32.64
C GLY A 750 26.23 8.60 -33.31
N GLY A 751 25.39 9.42 -33.92
CA GLY A 751 24.16 8.97 -34.61
C GLY A 751 24.38 7.94 -35.74
N LYS A 752 25.60 7.86 -36.31
CA LYS A 752 25.95 6.95 -37.40
C LYS A 752 26.54 5.62 -36.89
N GLY A 753 26.95 5.55 -35.64
CA GLY A 753 27.52 4.35 -35.02
C GLY A 753 26.46 3.34 -34.58
N ALA A 754 26.91 2.10 -34.38
CA ALA A 754 26.09 1.03 -33.82
C ALA A 754 25.50 1.44 -32.47
N LEU A 755 24.26 1.04 -32.19
CA LEU A 755 23.58 1.37 -30.94
C LEU A 755 24.30 0.77 -29.72
N VAL A 756 24.83 -0.44 -29.88
CA VAL A 756 25.60 -1.15 -28.87
C VAL A 756 26.96 -1.48 -29.47
N SER A 757 28.02 -1.13 -28.75
CA SER A 757 29.40 -1.42 -29.16
C SER A 757 29.97 -2.58 -28.36
N SER A 758 30.82 -3.40 -28.97
CA SER A 758 31.62 -4.35 -28.18
C SER A 758 32.63 -3.58 -27.32
N LEU A 759 33.01 -4.13 -26.16
CA LEU A 759 34.04 -3.51 -25.32
C LEU A 759 35.37 -3.32 -26.09
N ALA A 760 35.74 -4.29 -26.93
CA ALA A 760 36.94 -4.22 -27.76
C ALA A 760 36.89 -3.05 -28.76
N SER A 761 35.80 -2.93 -29.53
CA SER A 761 35.61 -1.83 -30.49
C SER A 761 35.51 -0.47 -29.80
N TYR A 762 34.88 -0.41 -28.62
CA TYR A 762 34.83 0.80 -27.81
C TYR A 762 36.23 1.23 -27.33
N THR A 763 37.05 0.28 -26.87
CA THR A 763 38.42 0.52 -26.42
C THR A 763 39.30 1.04 -27.56
N GLU A 764 39.23 0.41 -28.73
CA GLU A 764 39.94 0.84 -29.92
C GLU A 764 39.51 2.24 -30.38
N TYR A 765 38.20 2.50 -30.40
CA TYR A 765 37.65 3.81 -30.75
C TYR A 765 38.19 4.92 -29.82
N GLN A 766 38.13 4.69 -28.50
CA GLN A 766 38.63 5.65 -27.52
C GLN A 766 40.13 5.92 -27.64
N ARG A 767 40.91 4.93 -28.13
CA ARG A 767 42.36 5.04 -28.31
C ARG A 767 42.75 5.75 -29.62
N GLU A 768 42.12 5.39 -30.72
CA GLU A 768 42.57 5.75 -32.07
C GLU A 768 41.76 6.87 -32.74
N ARG A 769 40.48 7.04 -32.36
CA ARG A 769 39.52 7.84 -33.15
C ARG A 769 38.81 8.94 -32.37
N ALA A 770 38.66 8.77 -31.05
CA ALA A 770 37.91 9.71 -30.21
C ALA A 770 38.60 11.08 -30.13
N TRP A 771 37.81 12.14 -30.26
CA TRP A 771 38.27 13.52 -30.16
C TRP A 771 38.48 13.95 -28.70
N THR A 772 39.22 15.03 -28.49
CA THR A 772 39.45 15.63 -27.16
C THR A 772 38.14 15.90 -26.40
N TRP A 773 37.09 16.37 -27.06
CA TRP A 773 35.78 16.63 -26.42
C TRP A 773 35.05 15.34 -26.00
N GLU A 774 35.29 14.21 -26.68
CA GLU A 774 34.75 12.91 -26.26
C GLU A 774 35.46 12.40 -25.02
N HIS A 775 36.78 12.63 -24.92
CA HIS A 775 37.53 12.38 -23.69
C HIS A 775 37.09 13.31 -22.56
N GLN A 776 36.73 14.57 -22.83
CA GLN A 776 36.12 15.46 -21.84
C GLN A 776 34.79 14.87 -21.32
N ALA A 777 33.90 14.43 -22.22
CA ALA A 777 32.64 13.79 -21.83
C ALA A 777 32.87 12.49 -21.02
N LEU A 778 33.91 11.73 -21.36
CA LEU A 778 34.31 10.50 -20.68
C LEU A 778 34.75 10.72 -19.22
N VAL A 779 35.23 11.93 -18.86
CA VAL A 779 35.57 12.27 -17.46
C VAL A 779 34.36 12.06 -16.54
N ARG A 780 33.15 12.38 -17.00
CA ARG A 780 31.93 12.22 -16.18
C ARG A 780 31.26 10.85 -16.36
N ALA A 781 31.65 10.08 -17.37
CA ALA A 781 31.01 8.81 -17.67
C ALA A 781 31.18 7.79 -16.53
N ARG A 782 30.11 7.05 -16.23
CA ARG A 782 30.07 6.08 -15.13
C ARG A 782 29.26 4.84 -15.51
N ALA A 783 29.72 3.68 -15.09
CA ALA A 783 28.93 2.45 -15.10
C ALA A 783 27.66 2.58 -14.22
N ILE A 784 26.47 2.35 -14.78
CA ILE A 784 25.20 2.51 -14.04
C ILE A 784 24.36 1.23 -13.91
N ALA A 785 24.40 0.32 -14.90
CA ALA A 785 23.61 -0.91 -14.88
C ALA A 785 24.24 -1.98 -15.78
N GLY A 786 24.17 -3.25 -15.41
CA GLY A 786 24.66 -4.36 -16.23
C GLY A 786 25.44 -5.40 -15.43
N ASP A 787 26.26 -6.17 -16.13
CA ASP A 787 27.15 -7.18 -15.56
C ASP A 787 28.36 -6.53 -14.85
N ASP A 788 28.56 -6.85 -13.57
CA ASP A 788 29.60 -6.23 -12.73
C ASP A 788 31.01 -6.33 -13.32
N SER A 789 31.33 -7.45 -13.97
CA SER A 789 32.66 -7.65 -14.55
C SER A 789 32.89 -6.77 -15.78
N LEU A 790 31.87 -6.60 -16.62
CA LEU A 790 31.94 -5.69 -17.77
C LEU A 790 31.94 -4.22 -17.34
N LEU A 791 31.23 -3.87 -16.26
CA LEU A 791 31.29 -2.53 -15.68
C LEU A 791 32.70 -2.21 -15.16
N ALA A 792 33.34 -3.16 -14.47
CA ALA A 792 34.73 -3.02 -14.03
C ALA A 792 35.71 -2.90 -15.22
N ASP A 793 35.48 -3.65 -16.29
CA ASP A 793 36.28 -3.56 -17.51
C ASP A 793 36.14 -2.20 -18.21
N PHE A 794 34.92 -1.64 -18.28
CA PHE A 794 34.68 -0.28 -18.76
C PHE A 794 35.45 0.75 -17.92
N GLU A 795 35.40 0.66 -16.60
CA GLU A 795 36.11 1.60 -15.72
C GLU A 795 37.63 1.53 -15.93
N ARG A 796 38.17 0.34 -16.24
CA ARG A 796 39.59 0.19 -16.60
C ARG A 796 39.93 0.87 -17.92
N VAL A 797 39.11 0.67 -18.96
CA VAL A 797 39.28 1.34 -20.26
C VAL A 797 39.21 2.85 -20.08
N ARG A 798 38.19 3.33 -19.37
CA ARG A 798 38.02 4.74 -19.04
C ARG A 798 39.26 5.30 -18.35
N ALA A 799 39.76 4.63 -17.33
CA ALA A 799 40.93 5.08 -16.59
C ALA A 799 42.18 5.17 -17.46
N GLN A 800 42.42 4.16 -18.31
CA GLN A 800 43.53 4.13 -19.25
C GLN A 800 43.43 5.24 -20.31
N THR A 801 42.24 5.47 -20.87
CA THR A 801 42.01 6.54 -21.84
C THR A 801 42.27 7.92 -21.24
N LEU A 802 41.79 8.17 -20.02
CA LEU A 802 41.98 9.47 -19.36
C LEU A 802 43.44 9.67 -18.92
N ALA A 803 44.17 8.62 -18.52
CA ALA A 803 45.58 8.67 -18.14
C ALA A 803 46.57 8.55 -19.32
N ARG A 804 46.12 8.78 -20.56
CA ARG A 804 46.99 8.79 -21.74
C ARG A 804 47.88 10.05 -21.77
N PRO A 805 49.17 9.95 -22.15
CA PRO A 805 50.01 11.12 -22.43
C PRO A 805 49.43 12.00 -23.54
N ARG A 806 49.37 13.31 -23.30
CA ARG A 806 48.84 14.32 -24.24
C ARG A 806 49.85 15.45 -24.44
N ASP A 807 49.76 16.10 -25.60
CA ASP A 807 50.37 17.41 -25.80
C ASP A 807 49.45 18.47 -25.18
N ASN A 808 49.92 19.12 -24.11
CA ASN A 808 49.14 20.10 -23.37
C ASN A 808 48.77 21.31 -24.23
N ALA A 809 49.61 21.73 -25.18
CA ALA A 809 49.27 22.85 -26.05
C ALA A 809 48.08 22.51 -26.96
N VAL A 810 48.02 21.28 -27.47
CA VAL A 810 46.90 20.79 -28.28
C VAL A 810 45.63 20.65 -27.43
N LEU A 811 45.74 20.02 -26.25
CA LEU A 811 44.61 19.86 -25.32
C LEU A 811 43.94 21.21 -25.01
N TYR A 812 44.73 22.20 -24.59
CA TYR A 812 44.20 23.50 -24.19
C TYR A 812 43.59 24.25 -25.39
N SER A 813 44.26 24.21 -26.56
CA SER A 813 43.72 24.76 -27.80
C SER A 813 42.36 24.14 -28.17
N ASP A 814 42.24 22.82 -28.13
CA ASP A 814 41.02 22.11 -28.48
C ASP A 814 39.86 22.45 -27.54
N VAL A 815 40.12 22.46 -26.23
CA VAL A 815 39.13 22.81 -25.20
C VAL A 815 38.65 24.25 -25.40
N LEU A 816 39.57 25.21 -25.59
CA LEU A 816 39.25 26.61 -25.82
C LEU A 816 38.40 26.81 -27.09
N LYS A 817 38.80 26.20 -28.22
CA LYS A 817 38.04 26.25 -29.48
C LYS A 817 36.64 25.66 -29.33
N MET A 818 36.54 24.50 -28.69
CA MET A 818 35.25 23.84 -28.46
C MET A 818 34.34 24.69 -27.57
N ARG A 819 34.88 25.21 -26.46
CA ARG A 819 34.10 26.03 -25.53
C ARG A 819 33.61 27.33 -26.16
N ALA A 820 34.46 28.00 -26.94
CA ALA A 820 34.13 29.23 -27.66
C ALA A 820 32.99 28.99 -28.67
N ARG A 821 33.08 27.90 -29.45
CA ARG A 821 32.01 27.49 -30.38
C ARG A 821 30.70 27.21 -29.65
N MET A 822 30.73 26.42 -28.59
CA MET A 822 29.54 26.12 -27.79
C MET A 822 28.91 27.38 -27.19
N ARG A 823 29.73 28.34 -26.71
CA ARG A 823 29.21 29.62 -26.18
C ARG A 823 28.51 30.42 -27.26
N ALA A 824 29.12 30.57 -28.43
CA ALA A 824 28.55 31.31 -29.55
C ALA A 824 27.18 30.75 -29.99
N GLU A 825 27.00 29.43 -29.94
CA GLU A 825 25.76 28.78 -30.35
C GLU A 825 24.69 28.76 -29.23
N LEU A 826 25.08 28.59 -27.96
CA LEU A 826 24.16 28.24 -26.87
C LEU A 826 23.97 29.30 -25.78
N ASP A 827 24.88 30.27 -25.63
CA ASP A 827 24.72 31.33 -24.63
C ASP A 827 23.50 32.19 -24.97
N ARG A 828 22.66 32.43 -23.96
CA ARG A 828 21.46 33.26 -24.06
C ARG A 828 21.49 34.43 -23.07
N SER A 829 22.66 34.77 -22.54
CA SER A 829 22.86 35.93 -21.67
C SER A 829 22.56 37.23 -22.41
N ASP A 830 22.00 38.20 -21.70
CA ASP A 830 21.74 39.56 -22.17
C ASP A 830 22.13 40.59 -21.10
N ALA A 831 21.86 41.88 -21.34
CA ALA A 831 22.22 42.95 -20.40
C ALA A 831 21.53 42.85 -19.03
N ALA A 832 20.39 42.16 -18.95
CA ALA A 832 19.58 42.04 -17.73
C ALA A 832 19.65 40.64 -17.09
N ARG A 833 20.09 39.61 -17.83
CA ARG A 833 20.01 38.21 -17.42
C ARG A 833 21.25 37.43 -17.82
N LEU A 834 21.65 36.54 -16.94
CA LEU A 834 22.80 35.65 -17.08
C LEU A 834 22.32 34.24 -17.40
N ASP A 835 22.91 33.61 -18.41
CA ASP A 835 22.74 32.17 -18.64
C ASP A 835 23.61 31.38 -17.64
N LEU A 836 22.94 30.74 -16.68
CA LEU A 836 23.59 30.03 -15.57
C LEU A 836 24.36 28.80 -16.03
N LYS A 837 24.00 28.24 -17.18
CA LYS A 837 24.64 27.03 -17.72
C LYS A 837 25.69 27.38 -18.76
N GLN A 838 25.32 28.13 -19.79
CA GLN A 838 26.14 28.37 -20.98
C GLN A 838 26.88 29.70 -20.96
N GLY A 839 26.51 30.62 -20.07
CA GLY A 839 27.14 31.94 -19.95
C GLY A 839 28.56 31.89 -19.43
N ALA A 840 29.28 33.01 -19.56
CA ALA A 840 30.62 33.16 -19.02
C ALA A 840 30.64 33.04 -17.48
N GLY A 841 31.50 32.17 -16.95
CA GLY A 841 31.54 31.80 -15.54
C GLY A 841 30.38 30.90 -15.10
N GLY A 842 29.64 30.29 -16.04
CA GLY A 842 28.53 29.38 -15.75
C GLY A 842 28.97 27.94 -15.48
N ILE A 843 28.00 27.04 -15.30
CA ILE A 843 28.24 25.62 -14.96
C ILE A 843 29.13 24.94 -16.02
N VAL A 844 28.94 25.23 -17.31
CA VAL A 844 29.72 24.58 -18.38
C VAL A 844 31.18 25.04 -18.38
N ASP A 845 31.48 26.26 -17.95
CA ASP A 845 32.88 26.70 -17.79
C ASP A 845 33.58 25.93 -16.68
N LEU A 846 32.90 25.75 -15.55
CA LEU A 846 33.40 24.94 -14.44
C LEU A 846 33.60 23.48 -14.87
N GLU A 847 32.65 22.91 -15.61
CA GLU A 847 32.77 21.56 -16.15
C GLU A 847 33.99 21.43 -17.08
N PHE A 848 34.18 22.36 -18.01
CA PHE A 848 35.33 22.36 -18.93
C PHE A 848 36.66 22.51 -18.19
N LEU A 849 36.70 23.38 -17.16
CA LEU A 849 37.88 23.55 -16.31
C LEU A 849 38.28 22.22 -15.64
N LEU A 850 37.34 21.57 -14.97
CA LEU A 850 37.61 20.33 -14.23
C LEU A 850 37.93 19.16 -15.16
N GLN A 851 37.23 19.04 -16.29
CA GLN A 851 37.53 18.03 -17.31
C GLN A 851 38.95 18.19 -17.86
N THR A 852 39.36 19.44 -18.13
CA THR A 852 40.71 19.72 -18.61
C THR A 852 41.75 19.34 -17.55
N GLY A 853 41.51 19.70 -16.29
CA GLY A 853 42.42 19.34 -15.20
C GLY A 853 42.60 17.84 -15.04
N VAL A 854 41.55 17.05 -15.21
CA VAL A 854 41.66 15.59 -15.23
C VAL A 854 42.51 15.13 -16.43
N LEU A 855 42.24 15.61 -17.64
CA LEU A 855 42.95 15.18 -18.84
C LEU A 855 44.44 15.58 -18.86
N ASP A 856 44.78 16.70 -18.22
CA ASP A 856 46.13 17.24 -18.07
C ASP A 856 46.94 16.50 -17.00
N SER A 857 46.32 16.17 -15.86
CA SER A 857 47.03 15.64 -14.69
C SER A 857 46.91 14.12 -14.48
N ALA A 858 46.02 13.41 -15.18
CA ALA A 858 45.75 11.99 -14.94
C ALA A 858 46.97 11.06 -15.13
N VAL A 859 47.94 11.45 -15.96
CA VAL A 859 49.17 10.66 -16.17
C VAL A 859 50.03 10.61 -14.90
N THR A 860 50.21 11.76 -14.24
CA THR A 860 51.05 11.91 -13.04
C THR A 860 50.26 11.70 -11.75
N HIS A 861 48.95 11.91 -11.78
CA HIS A 861 48.05 11.79 -10.64
C HIS A 861 46.83 10.92 -10.96
N PRO A 862 46.97 9.59 -11.08
CA PRO A 862 45.87 8.70 -11.47
C PRO A 862 44.62 8.78 -10.57
N GLN A 863 44.76 9.25 -9.33
CA GLN A 863 43.64 9.43 -8.40
C GLN A 863 42.57 10.42 -8.90
N VAL A 864 42.92 11.41 -9.74
CA VAL A 864 41.94 12.39 -10.26
C VAL A 864 40.94 11.77 -11.23
N VAL A 865 41.22 10.55 -11.68
CA VAL A 865 40.36 9.79 -12.60
C VAL A 865 39.23 9.07 -11.86
N GLN A 866 39.23 9.03 -10.52
CA GLN A 866 38.19 8.38 -9.70
C GLN A 866 36.90 9.20 -9.52
N PRO A 867 36.93 10.50 -9.17
CA PRO A 867 35.70 11.28 -9.05
C PRO A 867 34.99 11.50 -10.41
N ARG A 868 33.69 11.78 -10.36
CA ARG A 868 32.82 12.02 -11.53
C ARG A 868 31.97 13.27 -11.37
N ASP A 869 31.52 13.51 -10.14
CA ASP A 869 30.73 14.67 -9.76
C ASP A 869 31.63 15.89 -9.56
N THR A 870 31.05 17.05 -9.86
CA THR A 870 31.71 18.35 -9.82
C THR A 870 32.38 18.64 -8.46
N PRO A 871 31.72 18.45 -7.30
CA PRO A 871 32.36 18.66 -5.99
C PRO A 871 33.62 17.81 -5.79
N SER A 872 33.54 16.51 -6.05
CA SER A 872 34.68 15.61 -5.84
C SER A 872 35.82 15.87 -6.83
N LEU A 873 35.51 16.34 -8.05
CA LEU A 873 36.51 16.77 -9.02
C LEU A 873 37.25 18.05 -8.58
N ILE A 874 36.54 19.02 -7.98
CA ILE A 874 37.15 20.22 -7.39
C ILE A 874 38.15 19.80 -6.30
N ASP A 875 37.74 18.90 -5.41
CA ASP A 875 38.60 18.46 -4.30
C ASP A 875 39.84 17.73 -4.81
N ALA A 876 39.68 16.76 -5.72
CA ALA A 876 40.79 15.99 -6.26
C ALA A 876 41.82 16.85 -7.01
N LEU A 877 41.38 17.83 -7.81
CA LEU A 877 42.29 18.72 -8.54
C LEU A 877 42.95 19.76 -7.63
N ALA A 878 42.26 20.19 -6.56
CA ALA A 878 42.86 21.05 -5.56
C ALA A 878 43.88 20.30 -4.68
N ASP A 879 43.63 19.01 -4.36
CA ASP A 879 44.54 18.19 -3.54
C ASP A 879 45.90 17.98 -4.21
N ILE A 880 45.94 17.94 -5.55
CA ILE A 880 47.18 17.87 -6.32
C ILE A 880 47.75 19.24 -6.70
N ALA A 881 47.16 20.32 -6.17
CA ALA A 881 47.52 21.71 -6.49
C ALA A 881 47.46 22.06 -7.99
N TRP A 882 46.63 21.36 -8.76
CA TRP A 882 46.33 21.75 -10.16
C TRP A 882 45.42 22.99 -10.19
N LEU A 883 44.42 23.03 -9.31
CA LEU A 883 43.67 24.26 -9.06
C LEU A 883 44.50 25.23 -8.19
N PRO A 884 44.48 26.55 -8.48
CA PRO A 884 45.20 27.54 -7.68
C PRO A 884 44.79 27.50 -6.20
N GLY A 885 45.75 27.69 -5.30
CA GLY A 885 45.49 27.72 -3.86
C GLY A 885 44.42 28.75 -3.48
N GLY A 886 43.52 28.37 -2.57
CA GLY A 886 42.43 29.23 -2.09
C GLY A 886 41.15 29.23 -2.95
N THR A 887 41.14 28.57 -4.12
CA THR A 887 39.96 28.51 -5.00
C THR A 887 38.94 27.43 -4.63
N ARG A 888 39.35 26.38 -3.89
CA ARG A 888 38.50 25.21 -3.54
C ARG A 888 37.13 25.60 -2.97
N ALA A 889 37.12 26.36 -1.87
CA ALA A 889 35.88 26.76 -1.20
C ALA A 889 34.99 27.62 -2.12
N GLY A 890 35.61 28.57 -2.82
CA GLY A 890 34.90 29.45 -3.76
C GLY A 890 34.27 28.70 -4.93
N LEU A 891 34.92 27.65 -5.45
CA LEU A 891 34.35 26.84 -6.54
C LEU A 891 33.18 25.98 -6.08
N HIS A 892 33.24 25.43 -4.86
CA HIS A 892 32.10 24.72 -4.26
C HIS A 892 30.91 25.66 -4.04
N GLU A 893 31.14 26.86 -3.51
CA GLU A 893 30.11 27.88 -3.33
C GLU A 893 29.52 28.33 -4.68
N ALA A 894 30.37 28.54 -5.69
CA ALA A 894 29.95 28.93 -7.02
C ALA A 894 29.07 27.84 -7.68
N HIS A 895 29.47 26.57 -7.58
CA HIS A 895 28.69 25.44 -8.09
C HIS A 895 27.33 25.34 -7.41
N ALA A 896 27.30 25.40 -6.08
CA ALA A 896 26.08 25.33 -5.30
C ALA A 896 25.11 26.48 -5.63
N ALA A 897 25.60 27.72 -5.74
CA ALA A 897 24.79 28.89 -6.06
C ALA A 897 24.17 28.81 -7.48
N LEU A 898 24.96 28.38 -8.47
CA LEU A 898 24.47 28.23 -9.85
C LEU A 898 23.41 27.11 -9.95
N LEU A 899 23.62 25.99 -9.25
CA LEU A 899 22.65 24.89 -9.22
C LEU A 899 21.36 25.28 -8.50
N ASP A 900 21.44 26.00 -7.39
CA ASP A 900 20.28 26.43 -6.61
C ASP A 900 19.33 27.29 -7.46
N VAL A 901 19.86 28.35 -8.08
CA VAL A 901 19.08 29.20 -8.98
C VAL A 901 18.64 28.43 -10.23
N GLY A 902 19.48 27.53 -10.75
CA GLY A 902 19.15 26.69 -11.91
C GLY A 902 17.97 25.74 -11.66
N LEU A 903 17.90 25.11 -10.48
CA LEU A 903 16.79 24.28 -10.06
C LEU A 903 15.53 25.11 -9.82
N ALA A 904 15.65 26.28 -9.17
CA ALA A 904 14.53 27.18 -8.97
C ALA A 904 13.90 27.63 -10.30
N CYS A 905 14.71 27.96 -11.32
CA CYS A 905 14.19 28.24 -12.67
C CYS A 905 13.48 27.01 -13.27
N THR A 906 14.05 25.82 -13.11
CA THR A 906 13.48 24.57 -13.64
C THR A 906 12.12 24.25 -12.99
N LEU A 907 12.03 24.39 -11.67
CA LEU A 907 10.80 24.17 -10.89
C LEU A 907 9.70 25.19 -11.25
N ASP A 908 10.08 26.39 -11.67
CA ASP A 908 9.15 27.41 -12.13
C ASP A 908 8.94 27.43 -13.65
N ARG A 909 9.37 26.38 -14.38
CA ARG A 909 9.25 26.27 -15.85
C ARG A 909 9.86 27.46 -16.62
N ARG A 910 10.87 28.10 -16.04
CA ARG A 910 11.62 29.19 -16.67
C ARG A 910 12.93 28.67 -17.27
N PRO A 911 13.42 29.30 -18.35
CA PRO A 911 14.79 29.04 -18.80
C PRO A 911 15.77 29.34 -17.66
N ARG A 912 16.96 28.72 -17.67
CA ARG A 912 18.03 28.94 -16.66
C ARG A 912 18.75 30.28 -16.87
N LEU A 913 17.94 31.33 -17.06
CA LEU A 913 18.33 32.72 -17.14
C LEU A 913 17.92 33.41 -15.84
N ALA A 914 18.85 34.08 -15.18
CA ALA A 914 18.59 34.79 -13.93
C ALA A 914 19.18 36.21 -13.95
N PRO A 915 18.54 37.18 -13.29
CA PRO A 915 19.15 38.49 -13.13
C PRO A 915 20.46 38.39 -12.32
N PRO A 916 21.43 39.28 -12.57
CA PRO A 916 22.65 39.33 -11.77
C PRO A 916 22.31 39.57 -10.30
N THR A 917 22.95 38.80 -9.42
CA THR A 917 22.91 38.98 -7.97
C THR A 917 24.35 38.93 -7.44
N PRO A 918 24.66 39.50 -6.28
CA PRO A 918 26.02 39.46 -5.72
C PRO A 918 26.59 38.04 -5.62
N ALA A 919 25.75 37.06 -5.25
CA ALA A 919 26.15 35.65 -5.18
C ALA A 919 26.47 35.05 -6.56
N LEU A 920 25.64 35.33 -7.58
CA LEU A 920 25.87 34.85 -8.95
C LEU A 920 27.08 35.53 -9.60
N GLU A 921 27.30 36.82 -9.33
CA GLU A 921 28.48 37.54 -9.82
C GLU A 921 29.76 37.02 -9.16
N ALA A 922 29.74 36.79 -7.84
CA ALA A 922 30.87 36.17 -7.13
C ALA A 922 31.18 34.77 -7.66
N ALA A 923 30.14 33.95 -7.90
CA ALA A 923 30.28 32.61 -8.48
C ALA A 923 30.96 32.66 -9.86
N ARG A 924 30.48 33.54 -10.75
CA ARG A 924 31.02 33.71 -12.10
C ARG A 924 32.44 34.25 -12.09
N ALA A 925 32.73 35.22 -11.23
CA ALA A 925 34.06 35.79 -11.06
C ALA A 925 35.05 34.73 -10.56
N MET A 926 34.64 33.91 -9.59
CA MET A 926 35.47 32.81 -9.06
C MET A 926 35.79 31.77 -10.14
N ILE A 927 34.79 31.31 -10.89
CA ILE A 927 34.99 30.33 -11.98
C ILE A 927 35.89 30.93 -13.05
N THR A 928 35.64 32.18 -13.46
CA THR A 928 36.46 32.87 -14.46
C THR A 928 37.91 32.99 -14.01
N ALA A 929 38.15 33.47 -12.77
CA ALA A 929 39.49 33.65 -12.24
C ALA A 929 40.24 32.30 -12.11
N ALA A 930 39.55 31.24 -11.72
CA ALA A 930 40.12 29.89 -11.66
C ALA A 930 40.47 29.38 -13.06
N SER A 931 39.62 29.61 -14.06
CA SER A 931 39.90 29.25 -15.45
C SER A 931 41.07 30.03 -16.05
N ASP A 932 41.13 31.35 -15.83
CA ASP A 932 42.22 32.20 -16.30
C ASP A 932 43.57 31.78 -15.68
N ALA A 933 43.59 31.53 -14.37
CA ALA A 933 44.78 31.08 -13.65
C ALA A 933 45.25 29.69 -14.09
N ALA A 934 44.33 28.83 -14.52
CA ALA A 934 44.63 27.54 -15.12
C ALA A 934 44.97 27.62 -16.61
N GLY A 935 45.14 28.82 -17.20
CA GLY A 935 45.49 28.97 -18.62
C GLY A 935 44.36 28.69 -19.60
N LEU A 936 43.10 28.75 -19.14
CA LEU A 936 41.88 28.52 -19.93
C LEU A 936 41.00 29.77 -19.94
N PRO A 937 41.42 30.89 -20.57
CA PRO A 937 40.66 32.14 -20.54
C PRO A 937 39.44 32.09 -21.47
N PHE A 938 38.39 31.40 -21.03
CA PHE A 938 37.19 31.17 -21.85
C PHE A 938 36.49 32.46 -22.30
N GLN A 939 36.77 33.62 -21.69
CA GLN A 939 36.17 34.91 -22.06
C GLN A 939 36.88 35.62 -23.23
N GLN A 940 38.13 35.28 -23.53
CA GLN A 940 38.87 35.95 -24.62
C GLN A 940 38.36 35.46 -25.99
N GLN A 941 38.03 36.40 -26.88
CA GLN A 941 37.73 36.09 -28.28
C GLN A 941 38.99 35.50 -28.93
N ILE A 942 38.89 34.25 -29.36
CA ILE A 942 39.94 33.60 -30.13
C ILE A 942 39.71 34.01 -31.59
N ASP A 943 40.63 34.77 -32.17
CA ASP A 943 40.64 35.04 -33.61
C ASP A 943 40.82 33.72 -34.35
N VAL A 944 39.73 33.19 -34.90
CA VAL A 944 39.75 32.00 -35.75
C VAL A 944 40.32 32.41 -37.10
N VAL A 945 41.64 32.31 -37.26
CA VAL A 945 42.24 32.31 -38.59
C VAL A 945 41.87 30.99 -39.27
N SER A 946 41.25 31.15 -40.44
CA SER A 946 40.62 30.18 -41.35
C SER A 946 41.25 28.80 -41.46
#